data_AF-A0A8S0W943-F1
#
_entry.id   AF-A0A8S0W943-F1
#
_cell.length_a   1.000
_cell.length_b   1.000
_cell.length_c   1.000
_cell.angle_alpha   90.00
_cell.angle_beta   90.00
_cell.angle_gamma   90.00
#
_symmetry.space_group_name_H-M   'P 1'
#
loop_
_entity.id
_entity.type
_entity.pdbx_description
1 polymer ?
#
loop_
_entity_poly.entity_id
_entity_poly.type
_entity_poly.pdbx_seq_one_letter_code
_entity_poly.pdbx_strand_id
1 'polypeptide(L)'
;MAPPTNGPNLDSVMIHGLQSEIVIAVMGTTGTGKSSFIKLLTGNNSVRIGTSLESETSNVQIIRFCDASSGRNATIVDTPGFDDSRAGVTDTDILRTITDFLLRIRREPKAEWPCIPPADFRPQNVVVLTTFWDQLPSEEEGIKREGQLKARFFKDLVDGGACFMRHDRSIESACRVLTHIFMLVPAIAQIQTEIRIEGKMLEDTSAGSVLREEVERIIAKHRKEVAELKAEIETIREGERAMRGELEEERVKLQQALVRWENERSELKKGLAEAKKSRERLEEQTSNLQAQYNQRKNTRQETYKTAGGKVVIRAESPPPPYEERNSLQRKFSGSAGDKFEFTHSDRYPPYLKCIPRKYQTGVMEIFNFTSLMETTAMLFIQPELLVKLRYLAPEADSICCMQDLIDRNYRLHEKSRQIAGAKGDRDMYYSKNIGHRDDWYTDSAFGQQQLTGTNPTTITLAPQQWIDKFKSVAQIQQRVDIARLLDDDAECLYIQDYSDFRSVMGVSASADFMTDGRYGCAAVVLFHLEPEGQLHPLAIVIDYKGSMDRSVCILNRRILSTSAGDEALDWPWRYAKMCAQVSDWLRHEVAVHLVNTHLVEEVVIVAAHRTIDPAHIIFKLLEPHWQTTLSLNEAARLTLVPKIIIGMVGFTHAQTYAFLKAAYSKFDWTNCYVPNDLRRRGFPIEDLDKFKYHNCGYARNIARMWDIIRNFVCLVLTGAYGDDEDVANDKDLAAFCREIRSQTGGQLFSFPDIETLDDLIDFVTMCIHVASPQHTAVNYLQQYYQTFIPNKPAALYTPLPKSLSQLQNFGEKEILAALPINRPRDWLVMAQVPYLLSFEVPDDSNILHYAVTTCQSTSSPAIIRDAARVLRDDLEDFISTVVQNSEGLDDQQTPYLVLDPSKTAISILI
;
A
#
# COMPACT_ATOMS: atom_id res chain seq x y z
N MET A 1 -77.26 -15.44 -33.80
CA MET A 1 -76.64 -15.34 -32.46
C MET A 1 -75.35 -16.11 -32.51
N ALA A 2 -74.26 -15.43 -32.20
CA ALA A 2 -72.88 -15.90 -32.26
C ALA A 2 -72.53 -16.87 -31.13
N PRO A 3 -71.68 -17.88 -31.37
CA PRO A 3 -70.81 -18.45 -30.35
C PRO A 3 -69.44 -17.72 -30.32
N PRO A 4 -68.70 -17.78 -29.20
CA PRO A 4 -67.48 -17.01 -29.00
C PRO A 4 -66.27 -17.62 -29.73
N THR A 5 -65.34 -16.73 -30.02
CA THR A 5 -64.15 -16.85 -30.87
C THR A 5 -63.10 -17.82 -30.34
N ASN A 6 -62.86 -18.90 -31.10
CA ASN A 6 -61.59 -19.61 -31.10
C ASN A 6 -60.60 -18.86 -31.99
N GLY A 7 -59.43 -18.55 -31.42
CA GLY A 7 -58.37 -17.81 -32.10
C GLY A 7 -57.85 -18.55 -33.34
N PRO A 8 -57.63 -17.84 -34.46
CA PRO A 8 -56.77 -18.31 -35.52
C PRO A 8 -55.37 -17.74 -35.33
N ASN A 9 -54.44 -18.68 -35.20
CA ASN A 9 -53.07 -18.66 -35.70
C ASN A 9 -52.67 -17.39 -36.47
N LEU A 10 -51.78 -16.58 -35.86
CA LEU A 10 -51.17 -15.40 -36.46
C LEU A 10 -49.90 -15.80 -37.25
N ASP A 11 -50.09 -16.64 -38.27
CA ASP A 11 -49.24 -16.59 -39.46
C ASP A 11 -50.01 -15.83 -40.54
N SER A 12 -49.48 -14.66 -40.90
CA SER A 12 -49.77 -13.84 -42.09
C SER A 12 -50.44 -12.47 -41.88
N VAL A 13 -49.65 -11.49 -41.43
CA VAL A 13 -49.58 -10.17 -42.12
C VAL A 13 -48.11 -9.73 -42.20
N MET A 14 -47.51 -10.03 -43.36
CA MET A 14 -46.66 -9.15 -44.20
C MET A 14 -45.44 -8.42 -43.59
N ILE A 15 -44.27 -9.03 -43.83
CA ILE A 15 -43.15 -8.51 -44.64
C ILE A 15 -42.94 -6.98 -44.61
N HIS A 16 -41.92 -6.54 -43.85
CA HIS A 16 -40.90 -5.58 -44.28
C HIS A 16 -39.78 -5.47 -43.23
N GLY A 17 -38.53 -5.70 -43.65
CA GLY A 17 -37.33 -5.23 -42.93
C GLY A 17 -36.38 -6.34 -42.48
N LEU A 18 -35.32 -6.55 -43.27
CA LEU A 18 -34.07 -7.18 -42.83
C LEU A 18 -33.62 -6.57 -41.49
N GLN A 19 -33.78 -7.27 -40.36
CA GLN A 19 -33.13 -6.83 -39.12
C GLN A 19 -31.73 -7.44 -39.04
N SER A 20 -30.78 -6.69 -39.60
CA SER A 20 -29.35 -6.82 -39.36
C SER A 20 -29.07 -6.90 -37.86
N GLU A 21 -28.39 -7.96 -37.42
CA GLU A 21 -27.85 -8.07 -36.06
C GLU A 21 -26.92 -6.87 -35.78
N ILE A 22 -27.17 -6.13 -34.70
CA ILE A 22 -26.34 -4.97 -34.30
C ILE A 22 -25.20 -5.45 -33.40
N VAL A 23 -23.96 -5.04 -33.71
CA VAL A 23 -22.77 -5.33 -32.89
C VAL A 23 -22.41 -4.11 -32.06
N ILE A 24 -22.31 -4.27 -30.75
CA ILE A 24 -22.00 -3.22 -29.78
C ILE A 24 -20.68 -3.56 -29.10
N ALA A 25 -19.66 -2.74 -29.28
CA ALA A 25 -18.37 -2.89 -28.59
C ALA A 25 -18.33 -2.04 -27.32
N VAL A 26 -18.01 -2.66 -26.19
CA VAL A 26 -17.89 -2.00 -24.88
C VAL A 26 -16.41 -1.85 -24.56
N MET A 27 -15.90 -0.61 -24.54
CA MET A 27 -14.49 -0.28 -24.36
C MET A 27 -14.29 0.68 -23.18
N GLY A 28 -13.12 0.62 -22.53
CA GLY A 28 -12.75 1.46 -21.39
C GLY A 28 -11.66 0.82 -20.54
N THR A 29 -11.02 1.59 -19.66
CA THR A 29 -9.94 1.11 -18.77
C THR A 29 -10.43 0.00 -17.83
N THR A 30 -9.51 -0.78 -17.28
CA THR A 30 -9.81 -1.81 -16.27
C THR A 30 -10.55 -1.21 -15.07
N GLY A 31 -11.50 -1.94 -14.47
CA GLY A 31 -12.28 -1.49 -13.31
C GLY A 31 -13.51 -0.58 -13.59
N THR A 32 -13.72 -0.11 -14.81
CA THR A 32 -14.83 0.81 -15.17
C THR A 32 -16.24 0.21 -15.20
N GLY A 33 -16.38 -1.09 -14.90
CA GLY A 33 -17.68 -1.78 -14.82
C GLY A 33 -18.20 -2.39 -16.14
N LYS A 34 -17.32 -2.59 -17.14
CA LYS A 34 -17.67 -3.16 -18.46
C LYS A 34 -18.39 -4.51 -18.37
N SER A 35 -17.74 -5.53 -17.80
CA SER A 35 -18.31 -6.88 -17.70
C SER A 35 -19.54 -6.93 -16.77
N SER A 36 -19.62 -6.06 -15.76
CA SER A 36 -20.80 -5.89 -14.91
C SER A 36 -22.01 -5.38 -15.67
N PHE A 37 -21.82 -4.33 -16.47
CA PHE A 37 -22.87 -3.78 -17.35
C PHE A 37 -23.36 -4.84 -18.34
N ILE A 38 -22.46 -5.62 -18.93
CA ILE A 38 -22.79 -6.65 -19.91
C ILE A 38 -23.55 -7.82 -19.27
N LYS A 39 -23.11 -8.31 -18.12
CA LYS A 39 -23.81 -9.38 -17.40
C LYS A 39 -25.21 -8.97 -17.01
N LEU A 40 -25.37 -7.74 -16.51
CA LEU A 40 -26.65 -7.19 -16.10
C LEU A 40 -27.61 -7.11 -17.28
N LEU A 41 -27.14 -6.58 -18.41
CA LEU A 41 -27.96 -6.37 -19.61
C LEU A 41 -28.34 -7.67 -20.33
N THR A 42 -27.47 -8.69 -20.29
CA THR A 42 -27.68 -9.95 -21.00
C THR A 42 -28.24 -11.08 -20.13
N GLY A 43 -28.18 -10.93 -18.80
CA GLY A 43 -28.50 -12.00 -17.84
C GLY A 43 -27.58 -13.22 -17.94
N ASN A 44 -26.46 -13.12 -18.67
CA ASN A 44 -25.64 -14.28 -19.00
C ASN A 44 -24.61 -14.58 -17.90
N ASN A 45 -24.82 -15.69 -17.19
CA ASN A 45 -23.96 -16.15 -16.09
C ASN A 45 -22.56 -16.58 -16.53
N SER A 46 -22.29 -16.73 -17.83
CA SER A 46 -20.94 -17.00 -18.34
C SER A 46 -20.02 -15.78 -18.30
N VAL A 47 -20.57 -14.57 -18.14
CA VAL A 47 -19.80 -13.34 -17.97
C VAL A 47 -19.27 -13.29 -16.54
N ARG A 48 -17.95 -13.40 -16.42
CA ARG A 48 -17.24 -13.28 -15.13
C ARG A 48 -17.09 -11.81 -14.79
N ILE A 49 -17.47 -11.46 -13.56
CA ILE A 49 -17.28 -10.13 -13.01
C ILE A 49 -16.31 -10.30 -11.86
N GLY A 50 -15.15 -9.68 -11.97
CA GLY A 50 -14.19 -9.59 -10.89
C GLY A 50 -14.62 -8.57 -9.87
N THR A 51 -14.37 -8.89 -8.60
CA THR A 51 -14.49 -7.96 -7.49
C THR A 51 -13.17 -7.22 -7.20
N SER A 52 -12.10 -7.53 -7.94
CA SER A 52 -10.76 -6.91 -7.83
C SER A 52 -10.45 -5.93 -8.98
N LEU A 53 -9.38 -5.14 -8.82
CA LEU A 53 -8.85 -4.22 -9.85
C LEU A 53 -8.05 -4.94 -10.97
N GLU A 54 -7.91 -6.26 -10.91
CA GLU A 54 -7.21 -7.04 -11.91
C GLU A 54 -8.04 -7.28 -13.18
N SER A 55 -7.39 -7.24 -14.36
CA SER A 55 -8.04 -7.54 -15.65
C SER A 55 -8.43 -9.02 -15.77
N GLU A 56 -9.70 -9.36 -15.53
CA GLU A 56 -10.21 -10.72 -15.70
C GLU A 56 -10.49 -11.12 -17.17
N THR A 57 -10.85 -10.15 -18.03
CA THR A 57 -11.20 -10.42 -19.42
C THR A 57 -9.94 -10.54 -20.27
N SER A 58 -9.45 -11.78 -20.43
CA SER A 58 -8.18 -12.02 -21.10
C SER A 58 -8.24 -12.01 -22.64
N ASN A 59 -9.43 -12.18 -23.21
CA ASN A 59 -9.74 -12.29 -24.63
C ASN A 59 -11.09 -11.61 -24.93
N VAL A 60 -11.30 -11.11 -26.15
CA VAL A 60 -12.61 -10.55 -26.54
C VAL A 60 -13.72 -11.60 -26.44
N GLN A 61 -14.77 -11.32 -25.65
CA GLN A 61 -15.91 -12.22 -25.48
C GLN A 61 -17.11 -11.71 -26.29
N ILE A 62 -17.80 -12.63 -26.97
CA ILE A 62 -19.01 -12.34 -27.75
C ILE A 62 -20.22 -12.88 -27.00
N ILE A 63 -21.16 -11.99 -26.69
CA ILE A 63 -22.41 -12.39 -26.05
C ILE A 63 -23.56 -11.97 -26.96
N ARG A 64 -24.27 -12.98 -27.48
CA ARG A 64 -25.49 -12.79 -28.26
C ARG A 64 -26.69 -12.91 -27.37
N PHE A 65 -27.60 -11.96 -27.48
CA PHE A 65 -28.87 -12.00 -26.76
C PHE A 65 -29.96 -11.33 -27.60
N CYS A 66 -31.19 -11.74 -27.34
CA CYS A 66 -32.37 -11.08 -27.88
C CYS A 66 -32.90 -10.16 -26.79
N ASP A 67 -32.98 -8.87 -27.08
CA ASP A 67 -33.55 -7.92 -26.14
C ASP A 67 -35.07 -8.14 -26.05
N ALA A 68 -35.54 -8.53 -24.86
CA ALA A 68 -36.94 -8.83 -24.62
C ALA A 68 -37.86 -7.60 -24.79
N SER A 69 -37.31 -6.38 -24.68
CA SER A 69 -38.08 -5.14 -24.75
C SER A 69 -38.30 -4.65 -26.19
N SER A 70 -37.31 -4.79 -27.07
CA SER A 70 -37.41 -4.39 -28.49
C SER A 70 -37.58 -5.55 -29.47
N GLY A 71 -37.38 -6.80 -29.03
CA GLY A 71 -37.40 -8.01 -29.87
C GLY A 71 -36.23 -8.11 -30.85
N ARG A 72 -35.20 -7.25 -30.72
CA ARG A 72 -34.05 -7.20 -31.62
C ARG A 72 -32.92 -8.10 -31.12
N ASN A 73 -32.24 -8.75 -32.06
CA ASN A 73 -31.02 -9.50 -31.79
C ASN A 73 -29.82 -8.55 -31.77
N ALA A 74 -29.03 -8.61 -30.70
CA ALA A 74 -27.80 -7.85 -30.54
C ALA A 74 -26.63 -8.76 -30.14
N THR A 75 -25.45 -8.42 -30.66
CA THR A 75 -24.18 -8.97 -30.23
C THR A 75 -23.45 -7.90 -29.41
N ILE A 76 -23.21 -8.16 -28.12
CA ILE A 76 -22.31 -7.35 -27.31
C ILE A 76 -20.93 -7.99 -27.30
N VAL A 77 -19.92 -7.12 -27.37
CA VAL A 77 -18.51 -7.46 -27.41
C VAL A 77 -17.86 -6.90 -26.16
N ASP A 78 -17.46 -7.80 -25.26
CA ASP A 78 -16.67 -7.43 -24.08
C ASP A 78 -15.19 -7.42 -24.46
N THR A 79 -14.53 -6.27 -24.34
CA THR A 79 -13.11 -6.12 -24.67
C THR A 79 -12.25 -6.08 -23.40
N PRO A 80 -11.01 -6.59 -23.44
CA PRO A 80 -10.02 -6.30 -22.39
C PRO A 80 -9.93 -4.79 -22.14
N GLY A 81 -9.69 -4.38 -20.89
CA GLY A 81 -9.50 -2.97 -20.57
C GLY A 81 -8.12 -2.49 -21.01
N PHE A 82 -8.01 -1.26 -21.52
CA PHE A 82 -6.73 -0.56 -21.63
C PHE A 82 -6.14 -0.36 -20.21
N ASP A 83 -4.81 -0.28 -20.08
CA ASP A 83 -4.09 -0.41 -18.80
C ASP A 83 -4.33 -1.78 -18.13
N ASP A 84 -4.03 -2.85 -18.85
CA ASP A 84 -4.25 -4.22 -18.39
C ASP A 84 -3.19 -4.63 -17.36
N SER A 85 -3.65 -5.14 -16.21
CA SER A 85 -2.78 -5.50 -15.07
C SER A 85 -1.99 -6.80 -15.27
N ARG A 86 -2.21 -7.55 -16.37
CA ARG A 86 -1.51 -8.83 -16.63
C ARG A 86 -0.11 -8.59 -17.20
N ALA A 87 0.88 -9.23 -16.60
CA ALA A 87 2.28 -9.12 -17.02
C ALA A 87 2.50 -9.46 -18.51
N GLY A 88 3.12 -8.54 -19.25
CA GLY A 88 3.48 -8.74 -20.66
C GLY A 88 2.40 -8.38 -21.68
N VAL A 89 1.29 -7.79 -21.25
CA VAL A 89 0.22 -7.28 -22.13
C VAL A 89 0.35 -5.76 -22.23
N THR A 90 0.59 -5.24 -23.43
CA THR A 90 0.65 -3.79 -23.67
C THR A 90 -0.68 -3.26 -24.22
N ASP A 91 -0.90 -1.95 -24.14
CA ASP A 91 -2.04 -1.30 -24.83
C ASP A 91 -2.03 -1.53 -26.34
N THR A 92 -0.85 -1.78 -26.92
CA THR A 92 -0.71 -2.19 -28.32
C THR A 92 -1.31 -3.59 -28.55
N ASP A 93 -1.13 -4.51 -27.61
CA ASP A 93 -1.66 -5.87 -27.69
C ASP A 93 -3.19 -5.89 -27.49
N ILE A 94 -3.70 -5.00 -26.65
CA ILE A 94 -5.14 -4.81 -26.42
C ILE A 94 -5.78 -4.19 -27.67
N LEU A 95 -5.20 -3.13 -28.22
CA LEU A 95 -5.65 -2.51 -29.47
C LEU A 95 -5.62 -3.50 -30.64
N ARG A 96 -4.60 -4.36 -30.71
CA ARG A 96 -4.50 -5.44 -31.71
C ARG A 96 -5.57 -6.49 -31.53
N THR A 97 -5.83 -6.91 -30.29
CA THR A 97 -6.86 -7.89 -29.94
C THR A 97 -8.26 -7.40 -30.32
N ILE A 98 -8.57 -6.12 -30.04
CA ILE A 98 -9.81 -5.46 -30.44
C ILE A 98 -9.90 -5.35 -31.98
N THR A 99 -8.82 -4.98 -32.64
CA THR A 99 -8.75 -4.84 -34.09
C THR A 99 -8.97 -6.19 -34.81
N ASP A 100 -8.23 -7.23 -34.42
CA ASP A 100 -8.35 -8.58 -34.98
C ASP A 100 -9.77 -9.11 -34.85
N PHE A 101 -10.41 -8.81 -33.72
CA PHE A 101 -11.78 -9.15 -33.47
C PHE A 101 -12.76 -8.43 -34.40
N LEU A 102 -12.66 -7.09 -34.51
CA LEU A 102 -13.49 -6.28 -35.39
C LEU A 102 -13.34 -6.70 -36.87
N LEU A 103 -12.17 -7.18 -37.28
CA LEU A 103 -11.93 -7.72 -38.62
C LEU A 103 -12.52 -9.14 -38.83
N ARG A 104 -12.65 -9.95 -37.76
CA ARG A 104 -13.15 -11.34 -37.82
C ARG A 104 -14.67 -11.47 -37.91
N ILE A 105 -15.45 -10.64 -37.21
CA ILE A 105 -16.93 -10.79 -37.16
C ILE A 105 -17.58 -10.66 -38.55
N ARG A 106 -16.92 -10.00 -39.49
CA ARG A 106 -17.50 -9.66 -40.80
C ARG A 106 -17.10 -10.62 -41.93
N ARG A 107 -16.72 -11.87 -41.59
CA ARG A 107 -16.18 -12.88 -42.52
C ARG A 107 -17.20 -13.70 -43.32
N GLU A 108 -18.49 -13.34 -43.38
CA GLU A 108 -19.38 -13.97 -44.36
C GLU A 108 -19.31 -13.28 -45.74
N PRO A 109 -18.96 -13.99 -46.82
CA PRO A 109 -19.18 -13.51 -48.17
C PRO A 109 -20.60 -13.89 -48.59
N LYS A 110 -21.53 -12.93 -48.60
CA LYS A 110 -22.74 -13.04 -49.42
C LYS A 110 -22.95 -11.77 -50.22
N ALA A 111 -23.19 -12.03 -51.50
CA ALA A 111 -23.40 -11.08 -52.57
C ALA A 111 -24.55 -10.10 -52.26
N GLU A 112 -24.50 -8.96 -52.95
CA GLU A 112 -25.45 -7.86 -52.93
C GLU A 112 -25.29 -6.88 -51.75
N TRP A 113 -24.38 -5.94 -51.95
CA TRP A 113 -24.33 -4.68 -51.20
C TRP A 113 -25.58 -3.86 -51.57
N PRO A 114 -26.51 -3.55 -50.65
CA PRO A 114 -27.55 -2.57 -50.95
C PRO A 114 -26.87 -1.22 -51.18
N CYS A 115 -27.24 -0.50 -52.25
CA CYS A 115 -26.61 0.71 -52.82
C CYS A 115 -26.41 1.94 -51.91
N ILE A 116 -26.34 1.78 -50.59
CA ILE A 116 -26.02 2.81 -49.62
C ILE A 116 -24.58 2.56 -49.14
N PRO A 117 -23.62 3.48 -49.39
CA PRO A 117 -22.30 3.37 -48.78
C PRO A 117 -22.46 3.36 -47.26
N PRO A 118 -21.67 2.57 -46.53
CA PRO A 118 -21.81 2.52 -45.08
C PRO A 118 -21.48 3.92 -44.53
N ALA A 119 -22.29 4.41 -43.60
CA ALA A 119 -21.99 5.70 -42.96
C ALA A 119 -20.61 5.62 -42.27
N ASP A 120 -19.80 6.67 -42.44
CA ASP A 120 -18.55 6.83 -41.69
C ASP A 120 -18.87 6.80 -40.19
N PHE A 121 -18.05 6.11 -39.41
CA PHE A 121 -18.18 6.14 -37.95
C PHE A 121 -17.85 7.54 -37.46
N ARG A 122 -18.83 8.20 -36.85
CA ARG A 122 -18.70 9.54 -36.29
C ARG A 122 -18.91 9.49 -34.78
N PRO A 123 -18.49 10.53 -34.03
CA PRO A 123 -18.69 10.53 -32.59
C PRO A 123 -20.17 10.41 -32.18
N GLN A 124 -21.15 10.76 -33.03
CA GLN A 124 -22.58 10.49 -32.76
C GLN A 124 -22.94 9.00 -32.66
N ASN A 125 -22.08 8.10 -33.14
CA ASN A 125 -22.22 6.66 -32.97
C ASN A 125 -21.65 6.14 -31.64
N VAL A 126 -21.03 7.02 -30.83
CA VAL A 126 -20.43 6.69 -29.55
C VAL A 126 -21.36 7.12 -28.42
N VAL A 127 -21.61 6.20 -27.50
CA VAL A 127 -22.23 6.49 -26.20
C VAL A 127 -21.16 6.43 -25.13
N VAL A 128 -20.89 7.56 -24.48
CA VAL A 128 -20.02 7.59 -23.30
C VAL A 128 -20.89 7.29 -22.08
N LEU A 129 -20.68 6.10 -21.54
CA LEU A 129 -21.41 5.63 -20.37
C LEU A 129 -20.62 5.94 -19.10
N THR A 130 -21.20 6.75 -18.22
CA THR A 130 -20.68 6.94 -16.87
C THR A 130 -21.37 5.94 -15.94
N THR A 131 -20.59 5.14 -15.22
CA THR A 131 -21.05 4.02 -14.39
C THR A 131 -20.96 4.37 -12.90
N PHE A 132 -21.49 3.49 -12.03
CA PHE A 132 -21.48 3.63 -10.57
C PHE A 132 -22.26 4.84 -10.01
N TRP A 133 -23.31 5.30 -10.71
CA TRP A 133 -24.13 6.43 -10.24
C TRP A 133 -24.88 6.14 -8.94
N ASP A 134 -25.13 4.87 -8.65
CA ASP A 134 -25.71 4.39 -7.40
C ASP A 134 -24.72 4.38 -6.22
N GLN A 135 -23.42 4.51 -6.50
CA GLN A 135 -22.37 4.63 -5.48
C GLN A 135 -21.93 6.07 -5.26
N LEU A 136 -22.57 7.03 -5.93
CA LEU A 136 -22.24 8.43 -5.74
C LEU A 136 -22.86 8.95 -4.44
N PRO A 137 -22.12 9.76 -3.67
CA PRO A 137 -22.65 10.39 -2.47
C PRO A 137 -23.86 11.31 -2.75
N SER A 138 -23.93 11.89 -3.95
CA SER A 138 -25.04 12.71 -4.41
C SER A 138 -25.12 12.78 -5.95
N GLU A 139 -26.30 13.06 -6.48
CA GLU A 139 -26.50 13.27 -7.93
C GLU A 139 -25.75 14.52 -8.43
N GLU A 140 -25.64 15.58 -7.62
CA GLU A 140 -24.90 16.80 -7.95
C GLU A 140 -23.39 16.53 -8.15
N GLU A 141 -22.79 15.68 -7.32
CA GLU A 141 -21.40 15.29 -7.48
C GLU A 141 -21.18 14.46 -8.75
N GLY A 142 -22.13 13.58 -9.07
CA GLY A 142 -22.16 12.88 -10.37
C GLY A 142 -22.22 13.84 -11.55
N ILE A 143 -23.14 14.82 -11.51
CA ILE A 143 -23.28 15.84 -12.55
C ILE A 143 -21.97 16.62 -12.73
N LYS A 144 -21.28 16.96 -11.62
CA LYS A 144 -20.01 17.68 -11.66
C LYS A 144 -18.86 16.85 -12.22
N ARG A 145 -18.72 15.58 -11.80
CA ARG A 145 -17.71 14.64 -12.32
C ARG A 145 -17.96 14.37 -13.81
N GLU A 146 -19.20 14.13 -14.19
CA GLU A 146 -19.63 14.02 -15.60
C GLU A 146 -19.28 15.30 -16.38
N GLY A 147 -19.48 16.48 -15.81
CA GLY A 147 -19.09 17.77 -16.41
C GLY A 147 -17.59 17.91 -16.65
N GLN A 148 -16.75 17.43 -15.73
CA GLN A 148 -15.29 17.43 -15.90
C GLN A 148 -14.83 16.44 -16.98
N LEU A 149 -15.45 15.24 -17.01
CA LEU A 149 -15.22 14.24 -18.05
C LEU A 149 -15.57 14.79 -19.44
N LYS A 150 -16.72 15.49 -19.55
CA LYS A 150 -17.15 16.17 -20.77
C LYS A 150 -16.21 17.31 -21.19
N ALA A 151 -15.70 18.10 -20.24
CA ALA A 151 -14.91 19.30 -20.55
C ALA A 151 -13.41 19.03 -20.80
N ARG A 152 -12.88 17.88 -20.37
CA ARG A 152 -11.44 17.56 -20.47
C ARG A 152 -11.18 16.29 -21.25
N PHE A 153 -11.56 15.14 -20.68
CA PHE A 153 -11.14 13.83 -21.17
C PHE A 153 -11.87 13.41 -22.44
N PHE A 154 -13.17 13.69 -22.54
CA PHE A 154 -14.01 13.33 -23.68
C PHE A 154 -14.45 14.54 -24.51
N LYS A 155 -13.75 15.68 -24.37
CA LYS A 155 -14.14 16.95 -24.99
C LYS A 155 -14.37 16.83 -26.50
N ASP A 156 -13.45 16.19 -27.21
CA ASP A 156 -13.54 16.04 -28.67
C ASP A 156 -14.68 15.11 -29.10
N LEU A 157 -15.03 14.12 -28.28
CA LEU A 157 -16.19 13.25 -28.51
C LEU A 157 -17.51 13.99 -28.25
N VAL A 158 -17.56 14.82 -27.20
CA VAL A 158 -18.72 15.68 -26.89
C VAL A 158 -18.96 16.70 -27.99
N ASP A 159 -17.91 17.43 -28.40
CA ASP A 159 -17.98 18.40 -29.50
C ASP A 159 -18.36 17.73 -30.82
N GLY A 160 -17.93 16.47 -31.00
CA GLY A 160 -18.30 15.61 -32.12
C GLY A 160 -19.73 15.06 -32.07
N GLY A 161 -20.50 15.29 -31.00
CA GLY A 161 -21.89 14.89 -30.85
C GLY A 161 -22.14 13.51 -30.22
N ALA A 162 -21.16 12.94 -29.50
CA ALA A 162 -21.36 11.70 -28.74
C ALA A 162 -22.37 11.90 -27.60
N CYS A 163 -23.20 10.88 -27.36
CA CYS A 163 -24.20 10.94 -26.29
C CYS A 163 -23.58 10.52 -24.95
N PHE A 164 -23.82 11.29 -23.90
CA PHE A 164 -23.49 10.90 -22.52
C PHE A 164 -24.71 10.29 -21.84
N MET A 165 -24.53 9.11 -21.26
CA MET A 165 -25.57 8.43 -20.49
C MET A 165 -25.04 7.97 -19.14
N ARG A 166 -25.96 7.79 -18.19
CA ARG A 166 -25.68 7.46 -16.79
C ARG A 166 -26.18 6.06 -16.47
N HIS A 167 -25.35 5.27 -15.82
CA HIS A 167 -25.65 3.91 -15.39
C HIS A 167 -25.45 3.75 -13.88
N ASP A 168 -26.53 3.38 -13.21
CA ASP A 168 -26.64 3.20 -11.75
C ASP A 168 -26.67 1.72 -11.36
N ARG A 169 -26.16 0.84 -12.23
CA ARG A 169 -26.13 -0.62 -12.04
C ARG A 169 -27.50 -1.28 -11.88
N SER A 170 -28.59 -0.56 -12.20
CA SER A 170 -29.93 -1.14 -12.34
C SER A 170 -30.18 -1.67 -13.75
N ILE A 171 -31.03 -2.69 -13.86
CA ILE A 171 -31.48 -3.20 -15.16
C ILE A 171 -32.20 -2.12 -15.97
N GLU A 172 -32.90 -1.21 -15.29
CA GLU A 172 -33.67 -0.12 -15.90
C GLU A 172 -32.74 0.88 -16.59
N SER A 173 -31.64 1.29 -15.96
CA SER A 173 -30.66 2.18 -16.60
C SER A 173 -29.91 1.49 -17.73
N ALA A 174 -29.61 0.19 -17.59
CA ALA A 174 -29.02 -0.61 -18.68
C ALA A 174 -29.95 -0.71 -19.90
N CYS A 175 -31.24 -0.96 -19.70
CA CYS A 175 -32.25 -0.99 -20.76
C CYS A 175 -32.41 0.38 -21.45
N ARG A 176 -32.34 1.50 -20.69
CA ARG A 176 -32.37 2.86 -21.29
C ARG A 176 -31.18 3.08 -22.23
N VAL A 177 -29.99 2.67 -21.82
CA VAL A 177 -28.77 2.76 -22.65
C VAL A 177 -28.90 1.92 -23.92
N LEU A 178 -29.38 0.68 -23.80
CA LEU A 178 -29.57 -0.21 -24.94
C LEU A 178 -30.62 0.33 -25.94
N THR A 179 -31.74 0.86 -25.42
CA THR A 179 -32.79 1.47 -26.23
C THR A 179 -32.25 2.64 -27.03
N HIS A 180 -31.40 3.48 -26.42
CA HIS A 180 -30.74 4.58 -27.13
C HIS A 180 -29.79 4.08 -28.23
N ILE A 181 -28.95 3.09 -27.93
CA ILE A 181 -28.03 2.49 -28.91
C ILE A 181 -28.81 1.92 -30.12
N PHE A 182 -29.97 1.30 -29.91
CA PHE A 182 -30.83 0.79 -30.98
C PHE A 182 -31.49 1.86 -31.86
N MET A 183 -31.45 3.13 -31.44
CA MET A 183 -31.87 4.28 -32.26
C MET A 183 -30.71 4.87 -33.08
N LEU A 184 -29.46 4.50 -32.79
CA LEU A 184 -28.30 4.96 -33.56
C LEU A 184 -28.22 4.26 -34.92
N VAL A 185 -27.74 4.98 -35.93
CA VAL A 185 -27.46 4.41 -37.26
C VAL A 185 -26.17 3.59 -37.17
N PRO A 186 -26.15 2.29 -37.53
CA PRO A 186 -24.92 1.50 -37.50
C PRO A 186 -23.87 2.05 -38.46
N ALA A 187 -22.62 2.17 -37.99
CA ALA A 187 -21.50 2.69 -38.75
C ALA A 187 -20.27 1.76 -38.68
N ILE A 188 -19.34 1.88 -39.64
CA ILE A 188 -18.12 1.06 -39.68
C ILE A 188 -16.99 1.80 -38.99
N ALA A 189 -16.41 1.22 -37.94
CA ALA A 189 -15.30 1.82 -37.22
C ALA A 189 -14.15 2.18 -38.18
N GLN A 190 -13.57 3.37 -38.03
CA GLN A 190 -12.54 3.90 -38.92
C GLN A 190 -11.35 2.94 -39.06
N ILE A 191 -10.92 2.30 -37.97
CA ILE A 191 -9.84 1.29 -37.99
C ILE A 191 -10.14 0.08 -38.90
N GLN A 192 -11.41 -0.30 -39.06
CA GLN A 192 -11.82 -1.36 -39.98
C GLN A 192 -11.78 -0.90 -41.44
N THR A 193 -12.10 0.37 -41.70
CA THR A 193 -11.96 0.99 -43.03
C THR A 193 -10.48 1.11 -43.40
N GLU A 194 -9.67 1.66 -42.50
CA GLU A 194 -8.24 1.84 -42.69
C GLU A 194 -7.52 0.53 -42.97
N ILE A 195 -7.81 -0.54 -42.22
CA ILE A 195 -7.12 -1.83 -42.42
C ILE A 195 -7.68 -2.63 -43.59
N ARG A 196 -9.01 -2.64 -43.79
CA ARG A 196 -9.66 -3.58 -44.75
C ARG A 196 -9.92 -2.97 -46.12
N ILE A 197 -10.20 -1.67 -46.18
CA ILE A 197 -10.53 -0.94 -47.42
C ILE A 197 -9.29 -0.19 -47.91
N GLU A 198 -8.60 0.53 -47.01
CA GLU A 198 -7.42 1.32 -47.37
C GLU A 198 -6.11 0.50 -47.29
N GLY A 199 -6.17 -0.72 -46.73
CA GLY A 199 -5.03 -1.64 -46.66
C GLY A 199 -3.90 -1.22 -45.70
N LYS A 200 -4.17 -0.28 -44.80
CA LYS A 200 -3.20 0.19 -43.80
C LYS A 200 -2.84 -0.91 -42.81
N MET A 201 -1.60 -0.92 -42.34
CA MET A 201 -1.22 -1.74 -41.18
C MET A 201 -1.78 -1.12 -39.90
N LEU A 202 -2.02 -1.91 -38.85
CA LEU A 202 -2.54 -1.41 -37.56
C LEU A 202 -1.74 -0.21 -37.03
N GLU A 203 -0.44 -0.21 -37.25
CA GLU A 203 0.48 0.85 -36.84
C GLU A 203 0.35 2.15 -37.67
N ASP A 204 -0.16 2.05 -38.90
CA ASP A 204 -0.39 3.16 -39.85
C ASP A 204 -1.86 3.63 -39.83
N THR A 205 -2.67 3.04 -38.94
CA THR A 205 -4.01 3.53 -38.64
C THR A 205 -3.91 4.80 -37.80
N SER A 206 -4.96 5.62 -37.84
CA SER A 206 -5.01 6.81 -36.97
C SER A 206 -4.91 6.47 -35.47
N ALA A 207 -5.30 5.26 -35.06
CA ALA A 207 -5.13 4.82 -33.67
C ALA A 207 -3.70 4.36 -33.35
N GLY A 208 -3.03 3.68 -34.30
CA GLY A 208 -1.65 3.21 -34.13
C GLY A 208 -0.61 4.34 -34.19
N SER A 209 -0.88 5.40 -34.96
CA SER A 209 0.03 6.55 -35.06
C SER A 209 0.13 7.35 -33.75
N VAL A 210 -1.00 7.53 -33.05
CA VAL A 210 -1.06 8.27 -31.77
C VAL A 210 -0.19 7.60 -30.70
N LEU A 211 -0.23 6.26 -30.59
CA LEU A 211 0.57 5.51 -29.62
C LEU A 211 2.07 5.57 -29.93
N ARG A 212 2.43 5.57 -31.22
CA ARG A 212 3.83 5.66 -31.68
C ARG A 212 4.43 7.05 -31.42
N GLU A 213 3.66 8.09 -31.71
CA GLU A 213 4.05 9.49 -31.50
C GLU A 213 4.33 9.78 -30.01
N GLU A 214 3.61 9.15 -29.08
CA GLU A 214 3.84 9.30 -27.64
C GLU A 214 5.22 8.76 -27.22
N VAL A 215 5.54 7.53 -27.64
CA VAL A 215 6.82 6.87 -27.33
C VAL A 215 7.99 7.63 -27.97
N GLU A 216 7.82 8.11 -29.20
CA GLU A 216 8.84 8.92 -29.88
C GLU A 216 9.07 10.27 -29.21
N ARG A 217 8.01 10.91 -28.68
CA ARG A 217 8.11 12.16 -27.94
C ARG A 217 8.92 12.01 -26.65
N ILE A 218 8.71 10.91 -25.92
CA ILE A 218 9.45 10.59 -24.68
C ILE A 218 10.94 10.38 -24.98
N ILE A 219 11.27 9.62 -26.02
CA ILE A 219 12.67 9.37 -26.45
C ILE A 219 13.36 10.67 -26.90
N ALA A 220 12.66 11.51 -27.68
CA ALA A 220 13.20 12.78 -28.16
C ALA A 220 13.54 13.73 -27.01
N LYS A 221 12.70 13.77 -25.97
CA LYS A 221 12.92 14.57 -24.77
C LYS A 221 14.18 14.14 -24.01
N HIS A 222 14.31 12.85 -23.69
CA HIS A 222 15.46 12.33 -22.93
C HIS A 222 16.78 12.46 -23.71
N ARG A 223 16.75 12.30 -25.04
CA ARG A 223 17.94 12.51 -25.88
C ARG A 223 18.44 13.96 -25.83
N LYS A 224 17.52 14.93 -25.77
CA LYS A 224 17.87 16.35 -25.68
C LYS A 224 18.52 16.67 -24.32
N GLU A 225 17.94 16.18 -23.23
CA GLU A 225 18.47 16.39 -21.87
C GLU A 225 19.88 15.79 -21.68
N VAL A 226 20.13 14.59 -22.22
CA VAL A 226 21.47 13.98 -22.21
C VAL A 226 22.51 14.82 -22.98
N ALA A 227 22.11 15.44 -24.10
CA ALA A 227 23.00 16.28 -24.91
C ALA A 227 23.33 17.61 -24.21
N GLU A 228 22.35 18.21 -23.54
CA GLU A 228 22.51 19.45 -22.77
C GLU A 228 23.44 19.24 -21.57
N LEU A 229 23.23 18.17 -20.79
CA LEU A 229 24.12 17.80 -19.67
C LEU A 229 25.56 17.57 -20.14
N LYS A 230 25.74 16.91 -21.29
CA LYS A 230 27.08 16.66 -21.84
C LYS A 230 27.81 17.97 -22.20
N ALA A 231 27.11 18.93 -22.79
CA ALA A 231 27.67 20.24 -23.11
C ALA A 231 28.00 21.04 -21.84
N GLU A 232 27.18 20.92 -20.80
CA GLU A 232 27.41 21.55 -19.49
C GLU A 232 28.68 20.99 -18.82
N ILE A 233 28.85 19.66 -18.81
CA ILE A 233 30.05 18.97 -18.28
C ILE A 233 31.34 19.40 -18.98
N GLU A 234 31.29 19.73 -20.28
CA GLU A 234 32.45 20.19 -21.07
C GLU A 234 32.87 21.64 -20.78
N THR A 235 31.97 22.46 -20.23
CA THR A 235 32.26 23.87 -19.91
C THR A 235 32.82 24.08 -18.49
N ILE A 236 32.73 23.06 -17.63
CA ILE A 236 33.22 23.09 -16.25
C ILE A 236 34.76 23.00 -16.21
N ARG A 237 35.40 23.91 -15.47
CA ARG A 237 36.88 23.99 -15.33
C ARG A 237 37.41 22.81 -14.51
N GLU A 238 38.62 22.33 -14.82
CA GLU A 238 39.25 21.14 -14.19
C GLU A 238 39.42 21.21 -12.65
N GLY A 239 39.29 22.39 -12.03
CA GLY A 239 39.32 22.59 -10.58
C GLY A 239 38.04 22.17 -9.82
N GLU A 240 36.90 22.05 -10.50
CA GLU A 240 35.57 21.79 -9.90
C GLU A 240 35.16 20.30 -10.02
N ARG A 241 36.03 19.40 -9.55
CA ARG A 241 35.85 17.95 -9.74
C ARG A 241 34.57 17.37 -9.14
N ALA A 242 34.03 17.96 -8.07
CA ALA A 242 32.84 17.46 -7.39
C ALA A 242 31.57 17.70 -8.23
N MET A 243 31.34 18.94 -8.68
CA MET A 243 30.20 19.31 -9.53
C MET A 243 30.23 18.58 -10.88
N ARG A 244 31.43 18.41 -11.46
CA ARG A 244 31.60 17.62 -12.69
C ARG A 244 31.25 16.14 -12.47
N GLY A 245 31.54 15.59 -11.30
CA GLY A 245 31.19 14.21 -10.94
C GLY A 245 29.68 13.99 -10.80
N GLU A 246 28.97 14.92 -10.16
CA GLU A 246 27.51 14.86 -9.98
C GLU A 246 26.76 14.91 -11.31
N LEU A 247 27.14 15.84 -12.20
CA LEU A 247 26.54 15.94 -13.53
C LEU A 247 26.87 14.72 -14.40
N GLU A 248 28.06 14.13 -14.26
CA GLU A 248 28.43 12.91 -14.97
C GLU A 248 27.59 11.71 -14.51
N GLU A 249 27.31 11.59 -13.20
CA GLU A 249 26.41 10.56 -12.66
C GLU A 249 24.96 10.74 -13.14
N GLU A 250 24.46 11.97 -13.18
CA GLU A 250 23.12 12.29 -13.70
C GLU A 250 23.02 11.98 -15.20
N ARG A 251 24.06 12.34 -15.98
CA ARG A 251 24.15 11.96 -17.39
C ARG A 251 24.12 10.45 -17.57
N VAL A 252 24.83 9.69 -16.75
CA VAL A 252 24.85 8.21 -16.81
C VAL A 252 23.46 7.61 -16.49
N LYS A 253 22.73 8.14 -15.51
CA LYS A 253 21.37 7.69 -15.17
C LYS A 253 20.38 7.97 -16.31
N LEU A 254 20.40 9.18 -16.87
CA LEU A 254 19.56 9.53 -18.02
C LEU A 254 19.94 8.73 -19.28
N GLN A 255 21.22 8.43 -19.47
CA GLN A 255 21.69 7.55 -20.55
C GLN A 255 21.13 6.12 -20.38
N GLN A 256 21.09 5.58 -19.17
CA GLN A 256 20.51 4.26 -18.89
C GLN A 256 18.99 4.23 -19.13
N ALA A 257 18.27 5.29 -18.74
CA ALA A 257 16.85 5.43 -19.02
C ALA A 257 16.58 5.53 -20.53
N LEU A 258 17.40 6.29 -21.27
CA LEU A 258 17.31 6.39 -22.73
C LEU A 258 17.54 5.01 -23.39
N VAL A 259 18.53 4.24 -22.94
CA VAL A 259 18.79 2.88 -23.43
C VAL A 259 17.59 1.97 -23.16
N ARG A 260 16.92 2.08 -22.00
CA ARG A 260 15.69 1.34 -21.70
C ARG A 260 14.57 1.64 -22.70
N TRP A 261 14.27 2.92 -22.92
CA TRP A 261 13.22 3.33 -23.86
C TRP A 261 13.58 3.05 -25.34
N GLU A 262 14.86 3.14 -25.70
CA GLU A 262 15.33 2.74 -27.03
C GLU A 262 15.23 1.23 -27.25
N ASN A 263 15.49 0.43 -26.20
CA ASN A 263 15.25 -1.01 -26.20
C ASN A 263 13.75 -1.32 -26.31
N GLU A 264 12.90 -0.59 -25.59
CA GLU A 264 11.44 -0.76 -25.65
C GLU A 264 10.90 -0.43 -27.04
N ARG A 265 11.37 0.66 -27.68
CA ARG A 265 11.10 0.96 -29.09
C ARG A 265 11.60 -0.14 -30.04
N SER A 266 12.77 -0.72 -29.76
CA SER A 266 13.37 -1.79 -30.55
C SER A 266 12.57 -3.10 -30.44
N GLU A 267 12.15 -3.47 -29.23
CA GLU A 267 11.31 -4.63 -28.96
C GLU A 267 9.90 -4.45 -29.55
N LEU A 268 9.30 -3.26 -29.45
CA LEU A 268 8.08 -2.88 -30.18
C LEU A 268 8.26 -3.10 -31.69
N LYS A 269 9.38 -2.67 -32.27
CA LYS A 269 9.66 -2.83 -33.71
C LYS A 269 9.93 -4.30 -34.10
N LYS A 270 10.61 -5.07 -33.25
CA LYS A 270 10.90 -6.51 -33.47
C LYS A 270 9.65 -7.37 -33.34
N GLY A 271 8.88 -7.23 -32.26
CA GLY A 271 7.63 -7.96 -32.06
C GLY A 271 6.63 -7.69 -33.18
N LEU A 272 6.66 -6.49 -33.76
CA LEU A 272 5.87 -6.10 -34.91
C LEU A 272 6.36 -6.75 -36.23
N ALA A 273 7.67 -6.85 -36.43
CA ALA A 273 8.27 -7.56 -37.59
C ALA A 273 8.09 -9.08 -37.52
N GLU A 274 8.14 -9.67 -36.32
CA GLU A 274 7.89 -11.09 -36.06
C GLU A 274 6.42 -11.46 -36.24
N ALA A 275 5.50 -10.57 -35.83
CA ALA A 275 4.08 -10.70 -36.10
C ALA A 275 3.78 -10.68 -37.62
N LYS A 276 4.46 -9.81 -38.38
CA LYS A 276 4.35 -9.76 -39.85
C LYS A 276 4.79 -11.08 -40.50
N LYS A 277 5.97 -11.60 -40.14
CA LYS A 277 6.46 -12.90 -40.66
C LYS A 277 5.60 -14.08 -40.25
N SER A 278 5.07 -14.07 -39.02
CA SER A 278 4.20 -15.13 -38.52
C SER A 278 2.86 -15.14 -39.25
N ARG A 279 2.33 -13.96 -39.63
CA ARG A 279 1.11 -13.82 -40.43
C ARG A 279 1.31 -14.29 -41.87
N GLU A 280 2.41 -13.93 -42.52
CA GLU A 280 2.75 -14.40 -43.88
C GLU A 280 2.84 -15.94 -43.93
N ARG A 281 3.44 -16.58 -42.91
CA ARG A 281 3.47 -18.05 -42.77
C ARG A 281 2.08 -18.65 -42.52
N LEU A 282 1.25 -17.98 -41.71
CA LEU A 282 -0.10 -18.46 -41.41
C LEU A 282 -1.00 -18.37 -42.63
N GLU A 283 -0.89 -17.31 -43.43
CA GLU A 283 -1.66 -17.13 -44.68
C GLU A 283 -1.28 -18.19 -45.72
N GLU A 284 0.01 -18.51 -45.84
CA GLU A 284 0.51 -19.59 -46.69
C GLU A 284 0.02 -20.97 -46.22
N GLN A 285 0.07 -21.25 -44.92
CA GLN A 285 -0.44 -22.50 -44.33
C GLN A 285 -1.96 -22.63 -44.49
N THR A 286 -2.70 -21.53 -44.31
CA THR A 286 -4.16 -21.53 -44.43
C THR A 286 -4.58 -21.75 -45.88
N SER A 287 -3.88 -21.13 -46.84
CA SER A 287 -4.11 -21.36 -48.28
C SER A 287 -3.87 -22.83 -48.68
N ASN A 288 -2.78 -23.43 -48.18
CA ASN A 288 -2.48 -24.85 -48.39
C ASN A 288 -3.51 -25.80 -47.75
N LEU A 289 -3.97 -25.49 -46.53
CA LEU A 289 -5.01 -26.26 -45.83
C LEU A 289 -6.38 -26.15 -46.53
N GLN A 290 -6.71 -24.97 -47.07
CA GLN A 290 -7.94 -24.74 -47.83
C GLN A 290 -7.96 -25.57 -49.13
N ALA A 291 -6.82 -25.65 -49.83
CA ALA A 291 -6.66 -26.48 -51.02
C ALA A 291 -6.83 -27.97 -50.71
N GLN A 292 -6.22 -28.46 -49.62
CA GLN A 292 -6.37 -29.85 -49.16
C GLN A 292 -7.80 -30.19 -48.71
N TYR A 293 -8.48 -29.25 -48.04
CA TYR A 293 -9.86 -29.41 -47.59
C TYR A 293 -10.83 -29.53 -48.78
N ASN A 294 -10.66 -28.71 -49.82
CA ASN A 294 -11.47 -28.77 -51.03
C ASN A 294 -11.25 -30.09 -51.80
N GLN A 295 -10.02 -30.61 -51.81
CA GLN A 295 -9.72 -31.92 -52.40
C GLN A 295 -10.44 -33.05 -51.65
N ARG A 296 -10.39 -33.06 -50.30
CA ARG A 296 -11.04 -34.07 -49.45
C ARG A 296 -12.58 -33.99 -49.47
N LYS A 297 -13.13 -32.79 -49.61
CA LYS A 297 -14.59 -32.56 -49.72
C LYS A 297 -15.15 -33.16 -51.01
N ASN A 298 -14.42 -33.05 -52.12
CA ASN A 298 -14.81 -33.68 -53.38
C ASN A 298 -14.74 -35.22 -53.31
N THR A 299 -13.73 -35.79 -52.65
CA THR A 299 -13.64 -37.25 -52.44
C THR A 299 -14.74 -37.79 -51.53
N ARG A 300 -15.17 -37.02 -50.51
CA ARG A 300 -16.24 -37.42 -49.58
C ARG A 300 -17.64 -37.35 -50.20
N GLN A 301 -17.92 -36.40 -51.08
CA GLN A 301 -19.25 -36.30 -51.72
C GLN A 301 -19.54 -37.46 -52.68
N GLU A 302 -18.52 -38.12 -53.23
CA GLU A 302 -18.71 -39.34 -54.02
C GLU A 302 -19.05 -40.57 -53.16
N THR A 303 -18.58 -40.63 -51.91
CA THR A 303 -18.81 -41.79 -51.03
C THR A 303 -20.21 -41.79 -50.39
N TYR A 304 -20.85 -40.62 -50.25
CA TYR A 304 -22.15 -40.47 -49.56
C TYR A 304 -23.38 -40.74 -50.43
N LYS A 305 -23.22 -41.01 -51.73
CA LYS A 305 -24.35 -41.40 -52.59
C LYS A 305 -24.70 -42.91 -52.53
N THR A 306 -23.92 -43.74 -51.82
CA THR A 306 -23.96 -45.19 -52.07
C THR A 306 -24.41 -46.09 -50.92
N ALA A 307 -24.72 -45.61 -49.71
CA ALA A 307 -25.16 -46.53 -48.65
C ALA A 307 -26.03 -45.88 -47.57
N GLY A 308 -27.31 -46.29 -47.49
CA GLY A 308 -28.20 -46.02 -46.36
C GLY A 308 -28.25 -47.19 -45.37
N GLY A 309 -28.47 -46.90 -44.09
CA GLY A 309 -29.03 -47.85 -43.12
C GLY A 309 -28.34 -47.98 -41.75
N LYS A 310 -29.15 -47.74 -40.69
CA LYS A 310 -29.15 -48.27 -39.30
C LYS A 310 -28.01 -47.96 -38.32
N VAL A 311 -28.44 -47.52 -37.12
CA VAL A 311 -27.69 -47.38 -35.86
C VAL A 311 -27.72 -48.70 -35.08
N VAL A 312 -26.58 -49.09 -34.47
CA VAL A 312 -26.45 -50.16 -33.46
C VAL A 312 -25.59 -49.67 -32.29
N ILE A 313 -26.03 -49.95 -31.06
CA ILE A 313 -25.36 -49.68 -29.77
C ILE A 313 -24.37 -50.81 -29.45
N ARG A 314 -23.21 -50.48 -28.85
CA ARG A 314 -22.44 -51.40 -27.99
C ARG A 314 -21.86 -50.68 -26.78
N ALA A 315 -22.01 -51.33 -25.63
CA ALA A 315 -21.52 -50.95 -24.31
C ALA A 315 -20.14 -51.58 -24.02
N GLU A 316 -19.32 -50.95 -23.19
CA GLU A 316 -18.14 -51.56 -22.53
C GLU A 316 -17.77 -50.85 -21.19
N SER A 317 -18.01 -51.58 -20.09
CA SER A 317 -17.23 -51.86 -18.85
C SER A 317 -16.54 -50.79 -17.95
N PRO A 318 -16.47 -51.05 -16.61
CA PRO A 318 -16.03 -50.11 -15.54
C PRO A 318 -14.49 -50.09 -15.31
N PRO A 319 -13.95 -49.08 -14.57
CA PRO A 319 -12.51 -48.92 -14.37
C PRO A 319 -11.90 -49.94 -13.38
N PRO A 320 -10.63 -50.36 -13.56
CA PRO A 320 -9.93 -51.28 -12.68
C PRO A 320 -9.30 -50.60 -11.44
N PRO A 321 -8.83 -51.37 -10.43
CA PRO A 321 -8.51 -50.90 -9.09
C PRO A 321 -7.07 -50.40 -8.92
N TYR A 322 -6.88 -49.66 -7.83
CA TYR A 322 -5.64 -49.22 -7.19
C TYR A 322 -4.52 -50.27 -7.19
N GLU A 323 -3.33 -49.89 -7.68
CA GLU A 323 -2.05 -50.56 -7.40
C GLU A 323 -1.07 -49.58 -6.74
N GLU A 324 -0.58 -49.99 -5.57
CA GLU A 324 0.47 -49.38 -4.78
C GLU A 324 1.83 -49.89 -5.28
N ARG A 325 2.76 -48.99 -5.68
CA ARG A 325 4.20 -49.33 -5.79
C ARG A 325 5.10 -48.21 -5.30
N ASN A 326 5.95 -48.63 -4.37
CA ASN A 326 6.97 -47.93 -3.61
C ASN A 326 8.02 -47.14 -4.41
N SER A 327 8.57 -46.17 -3.68
CA SER A 327 9.95 -45.66 -3.72
C SER A 327 10.45 -45.05 -5.03
N LEU A 328 10.28 -43.72 -5.15
CA LEU A 328 11.27 -42.87 -5.80
C LEU A 328 11.55 -41.68 -4.87
N GLN A 329 12.67 -41.75 -4.16
CA GLN A 329 13.38 -40.57 -3.66
C GLN A 329 13.61 -39.62 -4.84
N ARG A 330 12.73 -38.64 -5.03
CA ARG A 330 13.00 -37.51 -5.92
C ARG A 330 13.60 -36.40 -5.08
N LYS A 331 14.94 -36.28 -5.17
CA LYS A 331 15.63 -35.01 -4.93
C LYS A 331 14.90 -33.93 -5.71
N PHE A 332 14.34 -32.95 -5.02
CA PHE A 332 13.89 -31.70 -5.61
C PHE A 332 15.09 -31.02 -6.27
N SER A 333 15.22 -31.14 -7.59
CA SER A 333 15.98 -30.20 -8.39
C SER A 333 14.99 -29.18 -8.96
N GLY A 334 14.73 -28.12 -8.19
CA GLY A 334 13.96 -26.97 -8.66
C GLY A 334 14.64 -26.33 -9.87
N SER A 335 13.83 -25.88 -10.82
CA SER A 335 14.26 -25.00 -11.91
C SER A 335 14.97 -23.76 -11.34
N ALA A 336 16.09 -23.38 -11.95
CA ALA A 336 17.05 -22.41 -11.44
C ALA A 336 16.60 -20.92 -11.48
N GLY A 337 15.37 -20.59 -11.04
CA GLY A 337 14.81 -19.23 -11.13
C GLY A 337 14.34 -18.57 -9.82
N ASP A 338 13.87 -19.32 -8.83
CA ASP A 338 13.23 -18.77 -7.61
C ASP A 338 13.91 -19.29 -6.34
N LYS A 339 15.10 -18.78 -6.01
CA LYS A 339 15.80 -19.15 -4.75
C LYS A 339 15.71 -18.00 -3.75
N PHE A 340 15.14 -18.29 -2.58
CA PHE A 340 15.27 -17.43 -1.41
C PHE A 340 16.72 -17.46 -0.93
N GLU A 341 17.43 -16.35 -1.11
CA GLU A 341 18.84 -16.18 -0.75
C GLU A 341 18.99 -14.91 0.07
N PHE A 342 19.64 -15.02 1.23
CA PHE A 342 20.01 -13.85 2.02
C PHE A 342 21.08 -13.03 1.30
N THR A 343 20.94 -11.71 1.36
CA THR A 343 21.98 -10.74 1.03
C THR A 343 22.42 -10.03 2.29
N HIS A 344 23.73 -9.86 2.43
CA HIS A 344 24.34 -9.10 3.52
C HIS A 344 24.92 -7.80 2.97
N SER A 345 24.77 -6.72 3.73
CA SER A 345 25.28 -5.41 3.34
C SER A 345 25.82 -4.66 4.55
N ASP A 346 26.65 -3.65 4.31
CA ASP A 346 27.12 -2.77 5.38
C ASP A 346 26.04 -1.82 5.90
N ARG A 347 24.91 -1.69 5.18
CA ARG A 347 23.87 -0.68 5.44
C ARG A 347 22.66 -1.26 6.15
N TYR A 348 22.20 -2.43 5.71
CA TYR A 348 21.03 -3.12 6.24
C TYR A 348 21.41 -4.47 6.87
N PRO A 349 20.63 -4.93 7.87
CA PRO A 349 20.56 -6.32 8.28
C PRO A 349 20.33 -7.28 7.11
N PRO A 350 20.47 -8.60 7.30
CA PRO A 350 20.20 -9.56 6.23
C PRO A 350 18.80 -9.41 5.65
N TYR A 351 18.69 -9.47 4.32
CA TYR A 351 17.41 -9.32 3.62
C TYR A 351 17.36 -10.19 2.36
N LEU A 352 16.19 -10.28 1.71
CA LEU A 352 16.02 -11.10 0.51
C LEU A 352 16.73 -10.49 -0.72
N LYS A 353 17.58 -11.28 -1.38
CA LYS A 353 18.35 -10.85 -2.55
C LYS A 353 17.49 -10.45 -3.75
N CYS A 354 16.50 -11.28 -4.08
CA CYS A 354 15.60 -11.10 -5.20
C CYS A 354 14.24 -11.66 -4.80
N ILE A 355 13.18 -10.88 -5.01
CA ILE A 355 11.82 -11.29 -4.68
C ILE A 355 11.31 -12.25 -5.76
N PRO A 356 10.93 -13.50 -5.42
CA PRO A 356 10.32 -14.41 -6.37
C PRO A 356 9.02 -13.86 -6.93
N ARG A 357 8.69 -14.21 -8.17
CA ARG A 357 7.54 -13.63 -8.89
C ARG A 357 6.22 -13.72 -8.11
N LYS A 358 6.00 -14.79 -7.35
CA LYS A 358 4.77 -15.00 -6.59
C LYS A 358 4.58 -14.04 -5.40
N TYR A 359 5.64 -13.35 -4.96
CA TYR A 359 5.62 -12.36 -3.88
C TYR A 359 5.88 -10.93 -4.37
N GLN A 360 6.01 -10.74 -5.69
CA GLN A 360 6.12 -9.42 -6.28
C GLN A 360 4.75 -8.77 -6.31
N THR A 361 4.62 -7.63 -5.64
CA THR A 361 3.44 -6.78 -5.69
C THR A 361 3.83 -5.47 -6.36
N GLY A 362 3.02 -4.99 -7.30
CA GLY A 362 3.30 -3.76 -8.01
C GLY A 362 3.28 -2.56 -7.06
N VAL A 363 4.17 -1.59 -7.26
CA VAL A 363 4.21 -0.38 -6.42
C VAL A 363 2.87 0.39 -6.44
N MET A 364 2.10 0.28 -7.53
CA MET A 364 0.77 0.90 -7.66
C MET A 364 -0.36 0.10 -7.00
N GLU A 365 -0.12 -1.18 -6.69
CA GLU A 365 -1.04 -2.01 -5.88
C GLU A 365 -0.80 -1.77 -4.39
N ILE A 366 0.45 -1.43 -4.04
CA ILE A 366 0.86 -1.10 -2.66
C ILE A 366 0.44 0.32 -2.28
N PHE A 367 0.71 1.30 -3.15
CA PHE A 367 0.44 2.71 -2.88
C PHE A 367 -0.62 3.25 -3.83
N ASN A 368 -1.52 4.10 -3.31
CA ASN A 368 -2.44 4.85 -4.16
C ASN A 368 -1.68 5.61 -5.27
N PHE A 369 -2.03 5.39 -6.54
CA PHE A 369 -1.37 5.98 -7.71
C PHE A 369 -1.15 7.49 -7.59
N THR A 370 -2.18 8.24 -7.18
CA THR A 370 -2.13 9.71 -7.07
C THR A 370 -1.14 10.13 -6.01
N SER A 371 -1.20 9.52 -4.84
CA SER A 371 -0.32 9.85 -3.72
C SER A 371 1.11 9.37 -3.93
N LEU A 372 1.33 8.24 -4.61
CA LEU A 372 2.66 7.81 -5.03
C LEU A 372 3.23 8.76 -6.07
N MET A 373 2.43 9.29 -7.01
CA MET A 373 2.87 10.29 -7.98
C MET A 373 3.18 11.64 -7.34
N GLU A 374 2.37 12.11 -6.40
CA GLU A 374 2.66 13.31 -5.60
C GLU A 374 3.94 13.13 -4.79
N THR A 375 4.09 11.99 -4.12
CA THR A 375 5.28 11.67 -3.34
C THR A 375 6.50 11.54 -4.24
N THR A 376 6.42 10.84 -5.37
CA THR A 376 7.49 10.74 -6.38
C THR A 376 7.87 12.12 -6.92
N ALA A 377 6.89 12.99 -7.20
CA ALA A 377 7.14 14.36 -7.61
C ALA A 377 7.85 15.21 -6.54
N MET A 378 7.47 15.04 -5.26
CA MET A 378 8.11 15.71 -4.12
C MET A 378 9.53 15.18 -3.83
N LEU A 379 9.75 13.89 -4.08
CA LEU A 379 11.02 13.19 -3.82
C LEU A 379 12.05 13.32 -4.94
N PHE A 380 11.63 13.38 -6.20
CA PHE A 380 12.49 13.33 -7.38
C PHE A 380 12.59 14.64 -8.16
N ILE A 381 12.19 15.77 -7.57
CA ILE A 381 12.50 17.16 -7.97
C ILE A 381 12.46 17.38 -9.49
N GLN A 382 11.27 17.69 -10.03
CA GLN A 382 11.21 18.70 -11.08
C GLN A 382 10.99 20.05 -10.40
N PRO A 383 11.91 21.03 -10.53
CA PRO A 383 11.74 22.38 -9.97
C PRO A 383 10.39 23.02 -10.34
N GLU A 384 9.86 22.67 -11.51
CA GLU A 384 8.57 23.10 -12.03
C GLU A 384 7.35 22.57 -11.25
N LEU A 385 7.43 21.37 -10.65
CA LEU A 385 6.35 20.81 -9.82
C LEU A 385 6.39 21.34 -8.37
N LEU A 386 7.57 21.66 -7.85
CA LEU A 386 7.72 22.34 -6.56
C LEU A 386 6.95 23.66 -6.54
N VAL A 387 6.93 24.41 -7.65
CA VAL A 387 6.11 25.63 -7.78
C VAL A 387 4.62 25.34 -7.57
N LYS A 388 4.12 24.21 -8.08
CA LYS A 388 2.71 23.83 -7.96
C LYS A 388 2.33 23.33 -6.56
N LEU A 389 3.27 22.76 -5.81
CA LEU A 389 3.03 22.22 -4.45
C LEU A 389 3.50 23.15 -3.33
N ARG A 390 4.19 24.25 -3.66
CA ARG A 390 4.75 25.20 -2.69
C ARG A 390 3.72 25.73 -1.68
N TYR A 391 2.48 25.89 -2.10
CA TYR A 391 1.38 26.35 -1.24
C TYR A 391 1.08 25.39 -0.06
N LEU A 392 1.49 24.12 -0.16
CA LEU A 392 1.35 23.11 0.89
C LEU A 392 2.46 23.18 1.95
N ALA A 393 3.51 23.98 1.73
CA ALA A 393 4.47 24.40 2.77
C ALA A 393 4.14 25.81 3.30
N PRO A 394 4.57 26.18 4.52
CA PRO A 394 4.43 27.55 5.01
C PRO A 394 5.30 28.52 4.20
N GLU A 395 4.78 29.73 3.98
CA GLU A 395 5.56 30.84 3.42
C GLU A 395 6.15 31.63 4.59
N ALA A 396 7.49 31.77 4.64
CA ALA A 396 8.21 32.37 5.75
C ALA A 396 7.66 33.75 6.18
N ASP A 397 7.41 34.62 5.20
CA ASP A 397 6.91 35.98 5.45
C ASP A 397 5.45 36.01 5.97
N SER A 398 4.74 34.88 5.89
CA SER A 398 3.36 34.74 6.36
C SER A 398 3.23 34.16 7.77
N ILE A 399 4.33 33.66 8.36
CA ILE A 399 4.32 33.02 9.67
C ILE A 399 5.09 33.89 10.68
N CYS A 400 4.36 34.58 11.55
CA CYS A 400 4.89 35.44 12.59
C CYS A 400 4.82 34.80 13.97
N CYS A 401 3.83 33.92 14.19
CA CYS A 401 3.58 33.21 15.44
C CYS A 401 3.15 31.75 15.19
N MET A 402 3.12 30.93 16.24
CA MET A 402 2.63 29.56 16.22
C MET A 402 1.15 29.49 15.84
N GLN A 403 0.36 30.50 16.22
CA GLN A 403 -1.04 30.59 15.84
C GLN A 403 -1.20 30.63 14.31
N ASP A 404 -0.30 31.29 13.57
CA ASP A 404 -0.35 31.32 12.11
C ASP A 404 -0.18 29.91 11.50
N LEU A 405 0.64 29.05 12.11
CA LEU A 405 0.81 27.66 11.69
C LEU A 405 -0.43 26.82 11.99
N ILE A 406 -1.07 27.05 13.14
CA ILE A 406 -2.32 26.40 13.54
C ILE A 406 -3.46 26.80 12.59
N ASP A 407 -3.64 28.11 12.36
CA ASP A 407 -4.65 28.65 11.44
C ASP A 407 -4.41 28.19 10.00
N ARG A 408 -3.14 28.08 9.59
CA ARG A 408 -2.77 27.48 8.31
C ARG A 408 -3.17 26.00 8.25
N ASN A 409 -2.91 25.22 9.29
CA ASN A 409 -3.31 23.83 9.38
C ASN A 409 -4.84 23.68 9.24
N TYR A 410 -5.61 24.47 9.99
CA TYR A 410 -7.08 24.50 9.88
C TYR A 410 -7.55 24.85 8.47
N ARG A 411 -7.03 25.91 7.86
CA ARG A 411 -7.41 26.34 6.51
C ARG A 411 -7.14 25.28 5.45
N LEU A 412 -6.00 24.58 5.52
CA LEU A 412 -5.68 23.51 4.57
C LEU A 412 -6.63 22.33 4.71
N HIS A 413 -6.94 21.93 5.94
CA HIS A 413 -7.87 20.84 6.21
C HIS A 413 -9.31 21.18 5.81
N GLU A 414 -9.76 22.41 6.10
CA GLU A 414 -11.07 22.89 5.68
C GLU A 414 -11.16 22.92 4.16
N LYS A 415 -10.16 23.51 3.49
CA LYS A 415 -10.09 23.55 2.02
C LYS A 415 -10.05 22.14 1.42
N SER A 416 -9.26 21.23 1.99
CA SER A 416 -9.19 19.84 1.54
C SER A 416 -10.54 19.15 1.66
N ARG A 417 -11.21 19.24 2.81
CA ARG A 417 -12.57 18.66 2.99
C ARG A 417 -13.61 19.28 2.07
N GLN A 418 -13.56 20.60 1.84
CA GLN A 418 -14.44 21.28 0.88
C GLN A 418 -14.20 20.79 -0.56
N ILE A 419 -12.94 20.58 -0.96
CA ILE A 419 -12.57 20.08 -2.29
C ILE A 419 -12.94 18.60 -2.43
N ALA A 420 -12.63 17.78 -1.42
CA ALA A 420 -12.90 16.35 -1.38
C ALA A 420 -14.40 16.07 -1.43
N GLY A 421 -15.21 16.80 -0.65
CA GLY A 421 -16.67 16.76 -0.74
C GLY A 421 -17.24 17.22 -2.09
N ALA A 422 -16.40 17.77 -2.97
CA ALA A 422 -16.80 18.28 -4.27
C ALA A 422 -16.10 17.60 -5.47
N LYS A 423 -15.13 16.69 -5.25
CA LYS A 423 -14.33 16.02 -6.30
C LYS A 423 -13.97 14.56 -5.98
N GLY A 424 -14.10 14.11 -4.73
CA GLY A 424 -13.77 12.76 -4.29
C GLY A 424 -12.31 12.47 -3.95
N ASP A 425 -11.36 13.31 -4.37
CA ASP A 425 -9.93 13.13 -4.03
C ASP A 425 -9.66 13.53 -2.57
N ARG A 426 -9.10 12.61 -1.78
CA ARG A 426 -8.62 12.84 -0.41
C ARG A 426 -7.12 13.06 -0.44
N ASP A 427 -6.64 14.20 0.03
CA ASP A 427 -5.21 14.49 0.21
C ASP A 427 -4.78 14.34 1.68
N MET A 428 -3.51 14.62 1.99
CA MET A 428 -2.96 14.51 3.36
C MET A 428 -3.67 15.39 4.41
N TYR A 429 -4.42 16.41 4.00
CA TYR A 429 -5.16 17.32 4.86
C TYR A 429 -6.66 16.96 4.93
N TYR A 430 -7.11 15.88 4.30
CA TYR A 430 -8.50 15.44 4.39
C TYR A 430 -8.86 15.01 5.82
N SER A 431 -8.10 14.04 6.32
CA SER A 431 -8.22 13.50 7.67
C SER A 431 -7.61 14.46 8.68
N LYS A 432 -8.22 14.56 9.86
CA LYS A 432 -7.72 15.42 10.94
C LYS A 432 -6.33 14.97 11.41
N ASN A 433 -5.54 15.91 11.90
CA ASN A 433 -4.32 15.64 12.65
C ASN A 433 -4.37 16.30 14.04
N ILE A 434 -3.36 16.07 14.87
CA ILE A 434 -3.31 16.59 16.25
C ILE A 434 -3.34 18.12 16.33
N GLY A 435 -2.93 18.82 15.27
CA GLY A 435 -2.99 20.28 15.19
C GLY A 435 -4.41 20.88 15.15
N HIS A 436 -5.45 20.05 15.12
CA HIS A 436 -6.85 20.46 15.34
C HIS A 436 -7.28 20.51 16.80
N ARG A 437 -6.40 20.16 17.72
CA ARG A 437 -6.66 20.29 19.14
C ARG A 437 -6.11 21.63 19.62
N ASP A 438 -6.81 22.31 20.51
CA ASP A 438 -6.31 23.55 21.09
C ASP A 438 -5.26 23.30 22.20
N ASP A 439 -5.13 22.05 22.64
CA ASP A 439 -4.28 21.58 23.74
C ASP A 439 -3.10 20.69 23.29
N TRP A 440 -2.81 20.58 21.98
CA TRP A 440 -1.80 19.67 21.42
C TRP A 440 -0.41 19.81 22.06
N TYR A 441 -0.08 21.01 22.54
CA TYR A 441 1.21 21.35 23.15
C TYR A 441 1.26 21.09 24.65
N THR A 442 0.17 20.67 25.28
CA THR A 442 0.11 20.45 26.74
C THR A 442 0.94 19.25 27.17
N ASP A 443 1.23 19.18 28.46
CA ASP A 443 1.89 18.06 29.11
C ASP A 443 1.04 16.79 29.04
N SER A 444 -0.28 16.94 29.17
CA SER A 444 -1.23 15.83 29.02
C SER A 444 -1.16 15.22 27.63
N ALA A 445 -1.23 16.02 26.56
CA ALA A 445 -1.15 15.53 25.19
C ALA A 445 0.22 14.92 24.85
N PHE A 446 1.30 15.45 25.42
CA PHE A 446 2.65 14.92 25.24
C PHE A 446 2.88 13.60 25.99
N GLY A 447 2.40 13.51 27.23
CA GLY A 447 2.44 12.29 28.04
C GLY A 447 1.57 11.18 27.45
N GLN A 448 0.35 11.51 27.04
CA GLN A 448 -0.59 10.55 26.45
C GLN A 448 -0.03 9.90 25.17
N GLN A 449 0.75 10.63 24.36
CA GLN A 449 1.45 10.08 23.19
C GLN A 449 2.41 8.92 23.53
N GLN A 450 2.93 8.83 24.75
CA GLN A 450 3.78 7.71 25.17
C GLN A 450 2.97 6.42 25.44
N LEU A 451 1.64 6.54 25.60
CA LEU A 451 0.73 5.44 25.93
C LEU A 451 -0.16 5.05 24.75
N THR A 452 -0.48 5.99 23.85
CA THR A 452 -1.43 5.78 22.74
C THR A 452 -0.97 6.44 21.42
N GLY A 453 0.24 6.99 21.38
CA GLY A 453 0.82 7.59 20.17
C GLY A 453 1.38 6.55 19.19
N THR A 454 2.26 7.00 18.31
CA THR A 454 2.93 6.16 17.31
C THR A 454 4.02 5.25 17.88
N ASN A 455 4.53 5.56 19.08
CA ASN A 455 5.53 4.75 19.77
C ASN A 455 5.12 4.46 21.24
N PRO A 456 4.12 3.60 21.46
CA PRO A 456 3.66 3.25 22.80
C PRO A 456 4.48 2.13 23.47
N THR A 457 5.58 1.68 22.83
CA THR A 457 6.27 0.42 23.18
C THR A 457 7.64 0.61 23.81
N THR A 458 8.11 1.85 23.99
CA THR A 458 9.50 2.10 24.43
C THR A 458 9.61 2.79 25.79
N ILE A 459 8.51 3.33 26.33
CA ILE A 459 8.50 3.87 27.69
C ILE A 459 8.61 2.73 28.71
N THR A 460 9.45 2.91 29.73
CA THR A 460 9.75 1.90 30.75
C THR A 460 9.73 2.49 32.15
N LEU A 461 9.60 1.68 33.20
CA LEU A 461 9.88 2.12 34.57
C LEU A 461 11.29 2.71 34.66
N ALA A 462 11.42 3.85 35.33
CA ALA A 462 12.67 4.55 35.46
C ALA A 462 13.65 3.73 36.33
N PRO A 463 14.81 3.32 35.80
CA PRO A 463 15.85 2.70 36.61
C PRO A 463 16.34 3.67 37.70
N GLN A 464 16.69 3.15 38.88
CA GLN A 464 17.15 3.97 40.02
C GLN A 464 18.28 4.94 39.65
N GLN A 465 19.22 4.51 38.80
CA GLN A 465 20.32 5.35 38.33
C GLN A 465 19.85 6.63 37.61
N TRP A 466 18.70 6.60 36.94
CA TRP A 466 18.13 7.77 36.28
C TRP A 466 17.42 8.67 37.28
N ILE A 467 16.66 8.07 38.21
CA ILE A 467 16.03 8.79 39.33
C ILE A 467 17.08 9.58 40.10
N ASP A 468 18.20 8.97 40.47
CA ASP A 468 19.29 9.63 41.22
C ASP A 468 19.93 10.79 40.43
N LYS A 469 20.10 10.63 39.11
CA LYS A 469 20.62 11.69 38.24
C LYS A 469 19.66 12.88 38.19
N PHE A 470 18.36 12.64 38.00
CA PHE A 470 17.36 13.71 37.99
C PHE A 470 17.19 14.37 39.35
N LYS A 471 17.27 13.60 40.44
CA LYS A 471 17.29 14.12 41.81
C LYS A 471 18.47 15.07 42.04
N SER A 472 19.66 14.70 41.57
CA SER A 472 20.84 15.57 41.63
C SER A 472 20.63 16.88 40.86
N VAL A 473 20.02 16.80 39.67
CA VAL A 473 19.66 18.00 38.89
C VAL A 473 18.61 18.85 39.62
N ALA A 474 17.60 18.24 40.22
CA ALA A 474 16.57 18.93 41.02
C ALA A 474 17.17 19.68 42.21
N GLN A 475 18.15 19.09 42.90
CA GLN A 475 18.88 19.77 43.98
C GLN A 475 19.68 20.97 43.45
N ILE A 476 20.41 20.81 42.35
CA ILE A 476 21.20 21.90 41.72
C ILE A 476 20.29 23.05 41.26
N GLN A 477 19.15 22.73 40.65
CA GLN A 477 18.16 23.71 40.18
C GLN A 477 17.21 24.20 41.29
N GLN A 478 17.41 23.76 42.54
CA GLN A 478 16.61 24.14 43.71
C GLN A 478 15.11 23.80 43.59
N ARG A 479 14.78 22.70 42.91
CA ARG A 479 13.44 22.11 42.78
C ARG A 479 13.19 21.04 43.84
N VAL A 480 12.99 21.49 45.07
CA VAL A 480 12.74 20.64 46.25
C VAL A 480 11.45 19.82 46.10
N ASP A 481 10.45 20.40 45.46
CA ASP A 481 9.19 19.77 45.10
C ASP A 481 9.40 18.51 44.25
N ILE A 482 10.16 18.61 43.16
CA ILE A 482 10.49 17.46 42.31
C ILE A 482 11.38 16.48 43.06
N ALA A 483 12.44 16.96 43.74
CA ALA A 483 13.35 16.07 44.47
C ALA A 483 12.63 15.19 45.51
N ARG A 484 11.58 15.73 46.14
CA ARG A 484 10.72 14.99 47.07
C ARG A 484 9.81 13.98 46.35
N LEU A 485 9.16 14.38 45.26
CA LEU A 485 8.33 13.48 44.46
C LEU A 485 9.13 12.25 43.98
N LEU A 486 10.40 12.47 43.59
CA LEU A 486 11.29 11.39 43.17
C LEU A 486 11.64 10.40 44.28
N ASP A 487 11.55 10.82 45.55
CA ASP A 487 11.74 9.94 46.72
C ASP A 487 10.45 9.22 47.11
N ASP A 488 9.33 9.94 47.07
CA ASP A 488 8.04 9.45 47.58
C ASP A 488 7.40 8.42 46.62
N ASP A 489 7.57 8.57 45.29
CA ASP A 489 6.84 7.80 44.27
C ASP A 489 7.75 7.08 43.24
N ALA A 490 8.91 6.57 43.65
CA ALA A 490 9.90 5.96 42.75
C ALA A 490 9.35 4.83 41.85
N GLU A 491 8.39 4.05 42.34
CA GLU A 491 7.74 2.94 41.59
C GLU A 491 6.71 3.42 40.55
N CYS A 492 6.36 4.72 40.56
CA CYS A 492 5.45 5.35 39.61
C CYS A 492 6.20 6.20 38.56
N LEU A 493 7.54 6.19 38.59
CA LEU A 493 8.36 6.96 37.65
C LEU A 493 8.66 6.14 36.40
N TYR A 494 8.43 6.75 35.25
CA TYR A 494 8.71 6.17 33.95
C TYR A 494 9.73 7.02 33.19
N ILE A 495 10.45 6.38 32.28
CA ILE A 495 11.47 7.01 31.46
C ILE A 495 11.31 6.65 30.00
N GLN A 496 11.48 7.66 29.17
CA GLN A 496 11.69 7.54 27.74
C GLN A 496 13.15 7.91 27.43
N ASP A 497 13.97 6.92 27.08
CA ASP A 497 15.43 7.04 27.02
C ASP A 497 15.98 6.88 25.58
N TYR A 498 16.53 7.98 25.04
CA TYR A 498 17.23 8.01 23.75
C TYR A 498 18.74 8.26 23.90
N SER A 499 19.28 8.14 25.11
CA SER A 499 20.69 8.43 25.40
C SER A 499 21.67 7.49 24.67
N ASP A 500 21.22 6.31 24.27
CA ASP A 500 22.05 5.32 23.59
C ASP A 500 22.43 5.72 22.16
N PHE A 501 21.74 6.69 21.54
CA PHE A 501 21.98 7.16 20.17
C PHE A 501 23.46 7.45 19.92
N ARG A 502 24.12 8.18 20.83
CA ARG A 502 25.55 8.52 20.69
C ARG A 502 26.44 7.29 20.68
N SER A 503 26.22 6.37 21.63
CA SER A 503 27.02 5.15 21.75
C SER A 503 26.86 4.26 20.52
N VAL A 504 25.61 4.11 20.04
CA VAL A 504 25.24 3.29 18.90
C VAL A 504 25.76 3.87 17.59
N MET A 505 25.70 5.19 17.44
CA MET A 505 26.13 5.88 16.22
C MET A 505 27.63 6.23 16.22
N GLY A 506 28.37 5.88 17.28
CA GLY A 506 29.80 6.18 17.41
C GLY A 506 30.12 7.68 17.52
N VAL A 507 29.22 8.46 18.14
CA VAL A 507 29.35 9.91 18.28
C VAL A 507 29.88 10.28 19.65
N SER A 508 30.90 11.14 19.71
CA SER A 508 31.49 11.59 20.97
C SER A 508 30.53 12.46 21.78
N ALA A 509 30.74 12.51 23.10
CA ALA A 509 29.97 13.35 23.99
C ALA A 509 30.05 14.85 23.67
N SER A 510 31.09 15.35 22.99
CA SER A 510 31.24 16.77 22.69
C SER A 510 30.57 17.19 21.38
N ALA A 511 30.43 16.28 20.42
CA ALA A 511 29.88 16.57 19.10
C ALA A 511 28.36 16.82 19.15
N ASP A 512 27.85 17.63 18.23
CA ASP A 512 26.42 17.76 18.00
C ASP A 512 25.99 16.81 16.87
N PHE A 513 24.74 16.34 16.91
CA PHE A 513 24.14 15.66 15.76
C PHE A 513 23.72 16.72 14.75
N MET A 514 24.37 16.74 13.58
CA MET A 514 24.07 17.72 12.54
C MET A 514 24.36 17.15 11.15
N THR A 515 23.47 17.40 10.21
CA THR A 515 23.70 17.19 8.77
C THR A 515 22.91 18.22 7.97
N ASP A 516 23.50 18.84 6.96
CA ASP A 516 22.83 19.80 6.06
C ASP A 516 22.02 20.91 6.77
N GLY A 517 22.49 21.38 7.93
CA GLY A 517 21.80 22.39 8.76
C GLY A 517 20.54 21.89 9.48
N ARG A 518 20.33 20.58 9.55
CA ARG A 518 19.38 19.89 10.43
C ARG A 518 20.10 19.38 11.66
N TYR A 519 19.43 19.38 12.82
CA TYR A 519 19.98 18.97 14.10
C TYR A 519 19.16 17.85 14.73
N GLY A 520 19.86 16.81 15.17
CA GLY A 520 19.27 15.66 15.88
C GLY A 520 19.36 15.82 17.39
N CYS A 521 18.59 15.01 18.12
CA CYS A 521 18.55 14.99 19.58
C CYS A 521 18.75 13.56 20.10
N ALA A 522 19.37 13.42 21.28
CA ALA A 522 19.36 12.18 22.08
C ALA A 522 18.73 12.46 23.45
N ALA A 523 17.44 12.80 23.43
CA ALA A 523 16.73 13.27 24.60
C ALA A 523 16.52 12.16 25.66
N VAL A 524 16.23 12.56 26.89
CA VAL A 524 15.79 11.65 27.95
C VAL A 524 14.68 12.34 28.73
N VAL A 525 13.54 11.68 28.89
CA VAL A 525 12.37 12.26 29.53
C VAL A 525 11.96 11.42 30.73
N LEU A 526 11.80 12.07 31.88
CA LEU A 526 11.26 11.46 33.09
C LEU A 526 9.78 11.83 33.22
N PHE A 527 8.95 10.84 33.51
CA PHE A 527 7.51 10.97 33.72
C PHE A 527 7.12 10.42 35.09
N HIS A 528 5.97 10.88 35.59
CA HIS A 528 5.27 10.33 36.74
C HIS A 528 3.90 9.83 36.28
N LEU A 529 3.62 8.54 36.49
CA LEU A 529 2.29 7.97 36.26
C LEU A 529 1.47 8.14 37.54
N GLU A 530 0.59 9.14 37.52
CA GLU A 530 -0.26 9.50 38.65
C GLU A 530 -1.26 8.37 38.97
N PRO A 531 -1.72 8.23 40.24
CA PRO A 531 -2.75 7.25 40.62
C PRO A 531 -4.04 7.40 39.81
N GLU A 532 -4.34 8.63 39.39
CA GLU A 532 -5.46 9.00 38.55
C GLU A 532 -5.24 8.63 37.07
N GLY A 533 -4.08 8.09 36.69
CA GLY A 533 -3.80 7.52 35.37
C GLY A 533 -3.16 8.47 34.35
N GLN A 534 -2.90 9.73 34.71
CA GLN A 534 -2.22 10.67 33.83
C GLN A 534 -0.70 10.46 33.90
N LEU A 535 -0.06 10.44 32.73
CA LEU A 535 1.40 10.35 32.63
C LEU A 535 2.00 11.75 32.50
N HIS A 536 2.44 12.34 33.61
CA HIS A 536 2.92 13.72 33.66
C HIS A 536 4.44 13.83 33.45
N PRO A 537 4.94 14.60 32.47
CA PRO A 537 6.38 14.80 32.25
C PRO A 537 6.99 15.71 33.32
N LEU A 538 8.02 15.24 34.01
CA LEU A 538 8.71 15.96 35.09
C LEU A 538 10.00 16.65 34.66
N ALA A 539 10.77 16.02 33.76
CA ALA A 539 12.09 16.50 33.38
C ALA A 539 12.46 16.07 31.97
N ILE A 540 13.19 16.93 31.25
CA ILE A 540 13.70 16.62 29.92
C ILE A 540 15.18 17.00 29.84
N VAL A 541 16.02 16.04 29.46
CA VAL A 541 17.34 16.30 28.89
C VAL A 541 17.16 16.43 27.38
N ILE A 542 17.54 17.56 26.78
CA ILE A 542 17.26 17.79 25.34
C ILE A 542 18.24 17.05 24.41
N ASP A 543 19.44 16.75 24.89
CA ASP A 543 20.47 15.94 24.23
C ASP A 543 21.43 15.44 25.31
N TYR A 544 21.39 14.14 25.60
CA TYR A 544 22.21 13.52 26.62
C TYR A 544 23.63 13.30 26.11
N LYS A 545 24.59 14.06 26.65
CA LYS A 545 26.00 14.08 26.24
C LYS A 545 26.88 13.23 27.16
N GLY A 546 26.39 12.05 27.53
CA GLY A 546 27.07 11.07 28.39
C GLY A 546 26.89 11.28 29.88
N SER A 547 26.56 12.50 30.32
CA SER A 547 26.36 12.86 31.73
C SER A 547 25.50 14.13 31.88
N MET A 548 24.87 14.32 33.04
CA MET A 548 23.98 15.46 33.30
C MET A 548 24.71 16.82 33.25
N ASP A 549 25.97 16.88 33.70
CA ASP A 549 26.79 18.10 33.71
C ASP A 549 27.14 18.63 32.31
N ARG A 550 27.20 17.73 31.31
CA ARG A 550 27.47 18.07 29.91
C ARG A 550 26.21 18.29 29.09
N SER A 551 25.05 18.03 29.68
CA SER A 551 23.76 18.05 29.00
C SER A 551 22.93 19.23 29.49
N VAL A 552 21.97 19.65 28.68
CA VAL A 552 20.97 20.65 29.13
C VAL A 552 19.74 19.89 29.60
N CYS A 553 19.46 19.99 30.89
CA CYS A 553 18.28 19.41 31.53
C CYS A 553 17.38 20.53 32.07
N ILE A 554 16.11 20.50 31.69
CA ILE A 554 15.07 21.40 32.20
C ILE A 554 14.04 20.59 33.00
N LEU A 555 13.60 21.15 34.12
CA LEU A 555 12.59 20.58 34.99
C LEU A 555 11.25 21.28 34.77
N ASN A 556 10.17 20.52 34.66
CA ASN A 556 8.84 21.06 34.43
C ASN A 556 8.43 21.97 35.61
N ARG A 557 7.88 23.14 35.32
CA ARG A 557 7.34 24.04 36.36
C ARG A 557 6.16 23.42 37.09
N ARG A 558 5.41 22.54 36.41
CA ARG A 558 4.28 21.77 36.95
C ARG A 558 4.77 20.42 37.45
N ILE A 559 4.31 20.00 38.62
CA ILE A 559 4.71 18.72 39.23
C ILE A 559 3.61 17.64 39.15
N LEU A 560 2.38 18.05 38.85
CA LEU A 560 1.22 17.18 38.65
C LEU A 560 0.41 17.67 37.45
N SER A 561 -0.33 16.76 36.81
CA SER A 561 -1.23 17.01 35.68
C SER A 561 -2.29 18.08 35.99
N THR A 562 -2.68 18.21 37.26
CA THR A 562 -3.67 19.17 37.76
C THR A 562 -3.08 20.50 38.25
N SER A 563 -1.74 20.62 38.31
CA SER A 563 -1.07 21.86 38.73
C SER A 563 -1.41 22.99 37.78
N ALA A 564 -1.77 24.18 38.28
CA ALA A 564 -1.98 25.34 37.42
C ALA A 564 -0.67 25.77 36.73
N GLY A 565 -0.75 26.19 35.46
CA GLY A 565 0.39 26.69 34.72
C GLY A 565 0.00 27.23 33.35
N ASP A 566 0.77 28.18 32.83
CA ASP A 566 0.59 28.73 31.48
C ASP A 566 1.45 27.95 30.48
N GLU A 567 0.99 26.75 30.12
CA GLU A 567 1.70 25.84 29.22
C GLU A 567 1.87 26.41 27.81
N ALA A 568 0.92 27.24 27.36
CA ALA A 568 0.96 27.86 26.04
C ALA A 568 2.17 28.78 25.88
N LEU A 569 2.48 29.56 26.93
CA LEU A 569 3.59 30.50 26.97
C LEU A 569 4.89 29.93 27.55
N ASP A 570 4.92 28.68 28.02
CA ASP A 570 6.15 28.02 28.49
C ASP A 570 7.03 27.51 27.33
N TRP A 571 7.51 28.45 26.52
CA TRP A 571 8.32 28.18 25.34
C TRP A 571 9.59 27.35 25.62
N PRO A 572 10.38 27.60 26.70
CA PRO A 572 11.51 26.73 27.03
C PRO A 572 11.11 25.27 27.20
N TRP A 573 9.98 25.01 27.86
CA TRP A 573 9.47 23.66 28.07
C TRP A 573 8.90 23.05 26.79
N ARG A 574 8.17 23.82 25.99
CA ARG A 574 7.67 23.38 24.66
C ARG A 574 8.82 23.01 23.71
N TYR A 575 9.91 23.78 23.70
CA TYR A 575 11.11 23.44 22.93
C TYR A 575 11.73 22.13 23.41
N ALA A 576 11.82 21.91 24.73
CA ALA A 576 12.35 20.66 25.28
C ALA A 576 11.49 19.44 24.88
N LYS A 577 10.16 19.56 24.92
CA LYS A 577 9.24 18.53 24.39
C LYS A 577 9.46 18.28 22.90
N MET A 578 9.71 19.33 22.11
CA MET A 578 10.04 19.20 20.70
C MET A 578 11.38 18.45 20.48
N CYS A 579 12.42 18.68 21.29
CA CYS A 579 13.65 17.88 21.26
C CYS A 579 13.38 16.39 21.56
N ALA A 580 12.53 16.10 22.54
CA ALA A 580 12.12 14.73 22.86
C ALA A 580 11.39 14.07 21.68
N GLN A 581 10.50 14.82 21.01
CA GLN A 581 9.79 14.34 19.83
C GLN A 581 10.69 14.09 18.62
N VAL A 582 11.78 14.86 18.45
CA VAL A 582 12.81 14.58 17.42
C VAL A 582 13.52 13.25 17.67
N SER A 583 13.86 12.96 18.93
CA SER A 583 14.44 11.67 19.29
C SER A 583 13.44 10.53 19.13
N ASP A 584 12.19 10.75 19.56
CA ASP A 584 11.12 9.77 19.42
C ASP A 584 10.82 9.46 17.95
N TRP A 585 10.83 10.46 17.06
CA TRP A 585 10.63 10.24 15.63
C TRP A 585 11.66 9.27 15.06
N LEU A 586 12.96 9.42 15.37
CA LEU A 586 13.98 8.49 14.88
C LEU A 586 13.80 7.09 15.48
N ARG A 587 13.57 6.98 16.79
CA ARG A 587 13.35 5.70 17.46
C ARG A 587 12.12 5.00 16.85
N HIS A 588 11.03 5.74 16.70
CA HIS A 588 9.78 5.27 16.14
C HIS A 588 9.98 4.76 14.71
N GLU A 589 10.38 5.64 13.78
CA GLU A 589 10.41 5.28 12.35
C GLU A 589 11.48 4.25 12.03
N VAL A 590 12.68 4.37 12.62
CA VAL A 590 13.80 3.50 12.25
C VAL A 590 13.86 2.23 13.09
N ALA A 591 13.61 2.29 14.40
CA ALA A 591 13.71 1.11 15.26
C ALA A 591 12.36 0.41 15.42
N VAL A 592 11.35 1.10 15.95
CA VAL A 592 10.07 0.47 16.34
C VAL A 592 9.23 0.06 15.13
N HIS A 593 9.21 0.89 14.09
CA HIS A 593 8.49 0.63 12.85
C HIS A 593 9.36 -0.19 11.90
N LEU A 594 10.33 0.42 11.21
CA LEU A 594 11.10 -0.26 10.18
C LEU A 594 11.83 -1.53 10.66
N VAL A 595 12.59 -1.46 11.75
CA VAL A 595 13.38 -2.63 12.18
C VAL A 595 12.51 -3.69 12.85
N ASN A 596 11.79 -3.32 13.90
CA ASN A 596 11.08 -4.25 14.78
C ASN A 596 9.80 -4.84 14.15
N THR A 597 9.36 -4.32 13.00
CA THR A 597 8.33 -4.99 12.18
C THR A 597 8.90 -5.48 10.86
N HIS A 598 9.23 -4.60 9.92
CA HIS A 598 9.57 -4.98 8.55
C HIS A 598 10.82 -5.87 8.47
N LEU A 599 11.94 -5.45 9.04
CA LEU A 599 13.23 -6.11 8.79
C LEU A 599 13.40 -7.41 9.58
N VAL A 600 12.85 -7.49 10.80
CA VAL A 600 12.85 -8.76 11.55
C VAL A 600 11.88 -9.76 10.92
N GLU A 601 10.71 -9.33 10.46
CA GLU A 601 9.74 -10.21 9.79
C GLU A 601 10.28 -10.72 8.45
N GLU A 602 10.98 -9.90 7.66
CA GLU A 602 11.62 -10.36 6.42
C GLU A 602 12.62 -11.50 6.66
N VAL A 603 13.37 -11.45 7.76
CA VAL A 603 14.30 -12.54 8.10
C VAL A 603 13.55 -13.83 8.45
N VAL A 604 12.41 -13.74 9.14
CA VAL A 604 11.51 -14.87 9.36
C VAL A 604 11.01 -15.44 8.03
N ILE A 605 10.48 -14.59 7.14
CA ILE A 605 9.96 -14.99 5.83
C ILE A 605 11.03 -15.75 5.03
N VAL A 606 12.22 -15.17 4.91
CA VAL A 606 13.31 -15.75 4.12
C VAL A 606 13.81 -17.06 4.73
N ALA A 607 13.96 -17.12 6.06
CA ALA A 607 14.38 -18.34 6.73
C ALA A 607 13.34 -19.45 6.59
N ALA A 608 12.05 -19.15 6.79
CA ALA A 608 10.96 -20.13 6.66
C ALA A 608 10.95 -20.72 5.25
N HIS A 609 11.05 -19.89 4.21
CA HIS A 609 11.14 -20.35 2.82
C HIS A 609 12.34 -21.23 2.50
N ARG A 610 13.44 -21.09 3.24
CA ARG A 610 14.68 -21.83 3.02
C ARG A 610 14.74 -23.14 3.79
N THR A 611 13.97 -23.27 4.86
CA THR A 611 14.16 -24.33 5.87
C THR A 611 12.91 -25.13 6.21
N ILE A 612 11.71 -24.58 5.98
CA ILE A 612 10.44 -25.22 6.31
C ILE A 612 9.72 -25.65 5.02
N ASP A 613 9.26 -26.90 4.96
CA ASP A 613 8.45 -27.38 3.83
C ASP A 613 7.16 -26.53 3.69
N PRO A 614 6.80 -26.03 2.48
CA PRO A 614 5.56 -25.29 2.29
C PRO A 614 4.26 -26.03 2.66
N ALA A 615 4.30 -27.36 2.78
CA ALA A 615 3.20 -28.17 3.29
C ALA A 615 3.15 -28.23 4.83
N HIS A 616 4.21 -27.82 5.52
CA HIS A 616 4.32 -27.82 6.96
C HIS A 616 3.28 -26.90 7.62
N ILE A 617 2.78 -27.29 8.79
CA ILE A 617 1.68 -26.56 9.45
C ILE A 617 2.09 -25.14 9.83
N ILE A 618 3.32 -24.94 10.33
CA ILE A 618 3.86 -23.62 10.68
C ILE A 618 3.89 -22.72 9.44
N PHE A 619 4.36 -23.23 8.31
CA PHE A 619 4.44 -22.47 7.07
C PHE A 619 3.04 -22.06 6.58
N LYS A 620 2.10 -23.00 6.57
CA LYS A 620 0.69 -22.77 6.21
C LYS A 620 0.01 -21.72 7.10
N LEU A 621 0.38 -21.68 8.38
CA LEU A 621 -0.18 -20.77 9.36
C LEU A 621 0.39 -19.35 9.20
N LEU A 622 1.68 -19.21 8.90
CA LEU A 622 2.33 -17.90 8.77
C LEU A 622 2.23 -17.26 7.39
N GLU A 623 2.19 -18.05 6.30
CA GLU A 623 2.20 -17.52 4.92
C GLU A 623 1.17 -16.41 4.63
N PRO A 624 -0.08 -16.47 5.12
CA PRO A 624 -1.06 -15.39 4.91
C PRO A 624 -0.63 -14.04 5.49
N HIS A 625 0.23 -14.03 6.51
CA HIS A 625 0.67 -12.82 7.22
C HIS A 625 1.91 -12.17 6.58
N TRP A 626 2.40 -12.68 5.46
CA TRP A 626 3.60 -12.18 4.76
C TRP A 626 3.29 -11.42 3.47
N GLN A 627 2.00 -11.25 3.16
CA GLN A 627 1.57 -10.55 1.96
C GLN A 627 2.20 -9.15 1.93
N THR A 628 2.67 -8.76 0.74
CA THR A 628 3.27 -7.45 0.40
C THR A 628 4.59 -7.09 1.08
N THR A 629 4.94 -7.69 2.22
CA THR A 629 6.08 -7.32 3.07
C THR A 629 7.41 -7.29 2.31
N LEU A 630 7.73 -8.33 1.52
CA LEU A 630 9.01 -8.40 0.81
C LEU A 630 9.17 -7.27 -0.24
N SER A 631 8.10 -6.99 -0.99
CA SER A 631 8.08 -5.94 -2.03
C SER A 631 8.20 -4.55 -1.43
N LEU A 632 7.51 -4.32 -0.32
CA LEU A 632 7.61 -3.09 0.46
C LEU A 632 9.01 -2.86 1.00
N ASN A 633 9.61 -3.88 1.59
CA ASN A 633 10.93 -3.77 2.18
C ASN A 633 12.01 -3.48 1.14
N GLU A 634 11.93 -4.08 -0.05
CA GLU A 634 12.82 -3.74 -1.16
C GLU A 634 12.64 -2.27 -1.58
N ALA A 635 11.39 -1.80 -1.75
CA ALA A 635 11.12 -0.41 -2.09
C ALA A 635 11.64 0.56 -1.01
N ALA A 636 11.47 0.22 0.26
CA ALA A 636 11.96 1.00 1.39
C ALA A 636 13.50 1.10 1.39
N ARG A 637 14.19 -0.01 1.12
CA ARG A 637 15.66 -0.04 1.01
C ARG A 637 16.20 0.78 -0.14
N LEU A 638 15.52 0.77 -1.30
CA LEU A 638 15.95 1.45 -2.52
C LEU A 638 15.62 2.95 -2.54
N THR A 639 14.55 3.35 -1.85
CA THR A 639 14.02 4.71 -1.93
C THR A 639 13.79 5.34 -0.55
N LEU A 640 12.91 4.80 0.29
CA LEU A 640 12.46 5.44 1.54
C LEU A 640 13.61 5.83 2.46
N VAL A 641 14.45 4.86 2.85
CA VAL A 641 15.55 5.13 3.77
C VAL A 641 16.62 6.06 3.15
N PRO A 642 17.23 5.73 1.98
CA PRO A 642 18.36 6.51 1.47
C PRO A 642 17.99 7.88 0.89
N LYS A 643 16.78 8.03 0.31
CA LYS A 643 16.38 9.27 -0.39
C LYS A 643 15.45 10.15 0.44
N ILE A 644 14.79 9.59 1.46
CA ILE A 644 13.77 10.28 2.23
C ILE A 644 14.18 10.42 3.69
N ILE A 645 14.22 9.33 4.46
CA ILE A 645 14.50 9.36 5.92
C ILE A 645 15.82 10.06 6.21
N ILE A 646 16.91 9.65 5.55
CA ILE A 646 18.22 10.28 5.75
C ILE A 646 18.20 11.77 5.38
N GLY A 647 17.42 12.13 4.36
CA GLY A 647 17.21 13.51 3.93
C GLY A 647 16.27 14.33 4.82
N MET A 648 15.70 13.77 5.88
CA MET A 648 14.81 14.47 6.82
C MET A 648 15.42 14.66 8.20
N VAL A 649 16.32 13.78 8.60
CA VAL A 649 16.86 13.76 9.97
C VAL A 649 18.11 14.63 10.14
N GLY A 650 18.43 14.93 11.40
CA GLY A 650 19.66 15.62 11.79
C GLY A 650 20.88 14.71 12.02
N PHE A 651 20.89 13.52 11.41
CA PHE A 651 21.95 12.51 11.55
C PHE A 651 22.57 12.19 10.19
N THR A 652 23.88 11.95 10.16
CA THR A 652 24.56 11.60 8.91
C THR A 652 24.13 10.21 8.41
N HIS A 653 24.37 9.92 7.12
CA HIS A 653 24.08 8.61 6.55
C HIS A 653 24.66 7.45 7.39
N ALA A 654 25.94 7.57 7.80
CA ALA A 654 26.62 6.55 8.59
C ALA A 654 25.99 6.38 9.97
N GLN A 655 25.58 7.47 10.61
CA GLN A 655 24.92 7.45 11.92
C GLN A 655 23.55 6.76 11.82
N THR A 656 22.73 7.11 10.83
CA THR A 656 21.40 6.51 10.64
C THR A 656 21.48 5.01 10.38
N TYR A 657 22.40 4.54 9.51
CA TYR A 657 22.60 3.11 9.29
C TYR A 657 23.20 2.38 10.49
N ALA A 658 24.09 3.02 11.26
CA ALA A 658 24.60 2.44 12.51
C ALA A 658 23.47 2.24 13.52
N PHE A 659 22.57 3.23 13.64
CA PHE A 659 21.38 3.14 14.49
C PHE A 659 20.44 2.01 14.07
N LEU A 660 20.11 1.94 12.78
CA LEU A 660 19.27 0.89 12.20
C LEU A 660 19.83 -0.51 12.50
N LYS A 661 21.13 -0.73 12.22
CA LYS A 661 21.77 -2.04 12.47
C LYS A 661 21.84 -2.38 13.95
N ALA A 662 22.10 -1.38 14.81
CA ALA A 662 22.14 -1.62 16.25
C ALA A 662 20.75 -1.98 16.80
N ALA A 663 19.68 -1.33 16.34
CA ALA A 663 18.32 -1.69 16.68
C ALA A 663 18.04 -3.16 16.32
N TYR A 664 18.44 -3.59 15.11
CA TYR A 664 18.26 -4.97 14.67
C TYR A 664 19.05 -5.96 15.53
N SER A 665 20.33 -5.69 15.77
CA SER A 665 21.19 -6.57 16.58
C SER A 665 20.77 -6.70 18.04
N LYS A 666 19.99 -5.73 18.56
CA LYS A 666 19.47 -5.70 19.93
C LYS A 666 18.02 -6.21 20.00
N PHE A 667 17.41 -6.58 18.88
CA PHE A 667 16.05 -7.12 18.90
C PHE A 667 16.04 -8.43 19.68
N ASP A 668 15.26 -8.45 20.76
CA ASP A 668 15.16 -9.59 21.66
C ASP A 668 13.80 -10.24 21.47
N TRP A 669 13.79 -11.39 20.78
CA TRP A 669 12.57 -12.03 20.32
C TRP A 669 11.61 -12.34 21.49
N THR A 670 12.09 -13.01 22.52
CA THR A 670 11.28 -13.45 23.67
C THR A 670 10.89 -12.29 24.58
N ASN A 671 11.80 -11.32 24.82
CA ASN A 671 11.47 -10.16 25.66
C ASN A 671 10.58 -9.12 24.96
N CYS A 672 10.33 -9.28 23.67
CA CYS A 672 9.37 -8.50 22.89
C CYS A 672 7.97 -9.17 22.80
N TYR A 673 7.78 -10.39 23.32
CA TYR A 673 6.43 -10.95 23.47
C TYR A 673 5.60 -10.00 24.33
N VAL A 674 4.35 -9.73 23.96
CA VAL A 674 3.53 -8.70 24.62
C VAL A 674 3.51 -8.85 26.15
N PRO A 675 3.29 -10.05 26.74
CA PRO A 675 3.36 -10.23 28.19
C PRO A 675 4.72 -9.93 28.82
N ASN A 676 5.81 -10.29 28.13
CA ASN A 676 7.17 -10.11 28.63
C ASN A 676 7.57 -8.65 28.53
N ASP A 677 7.28 -8.01 27.40
CA ASP A 677 7.54 -6.59 27.15
C ASP A 677 6.79 -5.72 28.16
N LEU A 678 5.48 -5.91 28.30
CA LEU A 678 4.65 -5.12 29.20
C LEU A 678 5.13 -5.24 30.66
N ARG A 679 5.38 -6.46 31.18
CA ARG A 679 5.92 -6.63 32.54
C ARG A 679 7.30 -5.99 32.69
N ARG A 680 8.21 -6.22 31.75
CA ARG A 680 9.58 -5.67 31.78
C ARG A 680 9.58 -4.14 31.77
N ARG A 681 8.65 -3.52 31.04
CA ARG A 681 8.49 -2.06 30.99
C ARG A 681 7.71 -1.49 32.17
N GLY A 682 7.10 -2.33 33.01
CA GLY A 682 6.37 -1.93 34.22
C GLY A 682 4.90 -1.65 34.00
N PHE A 683 4.28 -2.36 33.08
CA PHE A 683 2.83 -2.41 32.85
C PHE A 683 2.35 -3.86 33.02
N PRO A 684 2.39 -4.44 34.23
CA PRO A 684 2.04 -5.84 34.42
C PRO A 684 0.60 -6.11 33.96
N ILE A 685 0.40 -7.19 33.19
CA ILE A 685 -0.90 -7.48 32.55
C ILE A 685 -2.01 -7.63 33.58
N GLU A 686 -1.70 -8.28 34.70
CA GLU A 686 -2.60 -8.47 35.84
C GLU A 686 -3.13 -7.17 36.46
N ASP A 687 -2.48 -6.05 36.18
CA ASP A 687 -2.83 -4.74 36.72
C ASP A 687 -3.52 -3.82 35.71
N LEU A 688 -3.58 -4.19 34.42
CA LEU A 688 -4.08 -3.29 33.36
C LEU A 688 -5.55 -2.87 33.50
N ASP A 689 -6.34 -3.60 34.29
CA ASP A 689 -7.73 -3.26 34.62
C ASP A 689 -7.85 -2.32 35.84
N LYS A 690 -6.75 -2.08 36.58
CA LYS A 690 -6.73 -1.09 37.66
C LYS A 690 -6.89 0.31 37.07
N PHE A 691 -7.59 1.17 37.81
CA PHE A 691 -7.89 2.55 37.38
C PHE A 691 -6.63 3.33 36.94
N LYS A 692 -5.47 3.12 37.58
CA LYS A 692 -4.19 3.76 37.23
C LYS A 692 -3.77 3.56 35.76
N TYR A 693 -4.19 2.48 35.11
CA TYR A 693 -3.77 2.15 33.74
C TYR A 693 -4.87 2.42 32.70
N HIS A 694 -5.97 3.07 33.06
CA HIS A 694 -7.08 3.26 32.13
C HIS A 694 -6.66 4.04 30.87
N ASN A 695 -5.74 5.00 30.98
CA ASN A 695 -5.15 5.77 29.86
C ASN A 695 -4.13 4.98 29.01
N CYS A 696 -3.76 3.76 29.41
CA CYS A 696 -2.82 2.90 28.67
C CYS A 696 -3.53 2.11 27.57
N GLY A 697 -4.22 2.81 26.66
CA GLY A 697 -5.06 2.20 25.61
C GLY A 697 -4.34 1.16 24.75
N TYR A 698 -3.06 1.40 24.40
CA TYR A 698 -2.24 0.40 23.70
C TYR A 698 -2.07 -0.87 24.54
N ALA A 699 -1.57 -0.75 25.78
CA ALA A 699 -1.26 -1.90 26.62
C ALA A 699 -2.50 -2.78 26.88
N ARG A 700 -3.64 -2.15 27.18
CA ARG A 700 -4.92 -2.85 27.43
C ARG A 700 -5.40 -3.62 26.20
N ASN A 701 -5.36 -2.97 25.02
CA ASN A 701 -5.83 -3.60 23.79
C ASN A 701 -4.85 -4.64 23.25
N ILE A 702 -3.55 -4.37 23.28
CA ILE A 702 -2.53 -5.26 22.70
C ILE A 702 -2.37 -6.54 23.53
N ALA A 703 -2.50 -6.48 24.86
CA ALA A 703 -2.49 -7.65 25.72
C ALA A 703 -3.67 -8.58 25.37
N ARG A 704 -4.87 -8.02 25.20
CA ARG A 704 -6.04 -8.81 24.81
C ARG A 704 -5.92 -9.37 23.40
N MET A 705 -5.42 -8.60 22.44
CA MET A 705 -5.15 -9.07 21.08
C MET A 705 -4.12 -10.22 21.07
N TRP A 706 -3.05 -10.12 21.88
CA TRP A 706 -2.07 -11.19 22.04
C TRP A 706 -2.73 -12.49 22.53
N ASP A 707 -3.55 -12.44 23.57
CA ASP A 707 -4.23 -13.63 24.10
C ASP A 707 -5.14 -14.30 23.05
N ILE A 708 -5.84 -13.51 22.24
CA ILE A 708 -6.71 -14.01 21.17
C ILE A 708 -5.88 -14.72 20.08
N ILE A 709 -4.80 -14.07 19.62
CA ILE A 709 -3.91 -14.68 18.62
C ILE A 709 -3.25 -15.94 19.19
N ARG A 710 -2.78 -15.89 20.44
CA ARG A 710 -2.16 -17.03 21.11
C ARG A 710 -3.11 -18.19 21.25
N ASN A 711 -4.38 -17.95 21.59
CA ASN A 711 -5.42 -18.98 21.67
C ASN A 711 -5.63 -19.64 20.29
N PHE A 712 -5.75 -18.85 19.24
CA PHE A 712 -5.85 -19.35 17.87
C PHE A 712 -4.65 -20.24 17.50
N VAL A 713 -3.43 -19.76 17.73
CA VAL A 713 -2.19 -20.49 17.46
C VAL A 713 -2.10 -21.77 18.29
N CYS A 714 -2.45 -21.71 19.57
CA CYS A 714 -2.50 -22.85 20.49
C CYS A 714 -3.43 -23.96 19.96
N LEU A 715 -4.65 -23.61 19.53
CA LEU A 715 -5.60 -24.57 18.96
C LEU A 715 -5.05 -25.24 17.68
N VAL A 716 -4.31 -24.50 16.85
CA VAL A 716 -3.69 -25.07 15.66
C VAL A 716 -2.53 -26.00 16.00
N LEU A 717 -1.64 -25.58 16.90
CA LEU A 717 -0.40 -26.34 17.15
C LEU A 717 -0.64 -27.54 18.06
N THR A 718 -1.54 -27.47 19.04
CA THR A 718 -1.89 -28.61 19.90
C THR A 718 -2.62 -29.74 19.15
N GLY A 719 -3.26 -29.46 18.01
CA GLY A 719 -3.81 -30.53 17.16
C GLY A 719 -2.84 -30.98 16.05
N ALA A 720 -1.70 -30.32 15.88
CA ALA A 720 -0.67 -30.69 14.89
C ALA A 720 0.54 -31.40 15.52
N TYR A 721 0.85 -31.10 16.79
CA TYR A 721 1.90 -31.70 17.60
C TYR A 721 1.28 -32.42 18.80
N GLY A 722 1.79 -33.60 19.15
CA GLY A 722 1.31 -34.37 20.29
C GLY A 722 1.84 -33.86 21.63
N ASP A 723 3.14 -33.56 21.70
CA ASP A 723 3.84 -33.09 22.89
C ASP A 723 5.14 -32.33 22.54
N ASP A 724 5.92 -31.99 23.57
CA ASP A 724 7.22 -31.31 23.43
C ASP A 724 8.25 -32.17 22.69
N GLU A 725 8.15 -33.50 22.74
CA GLU A 725 9.09 -34.38 22.03
C GLU A 725 8.89 -34.29 20.51
N ASP A 726 7.66 -34.12 20.04
CA ASP A 726 7.39 -33.86 18.62
C ASP A 726 8.02 -32.55 18.15
N VAL A 727 7.94 -31.48 18.95
CA VAL A 727 8.54 -30.16 18.64
C VAL A 727 10.06 -30.24 18.62
N ALA A 728 10.67 -30.82 19.65
CA ALA A 728 12.13 -30.99 19.75
C ALA A 728 12.70 -31.85 18.60
N ASN A 729 11.91 -32.77 18.05
CA ASN A 729 12.28 -33.62 16.93
C ASN A 729 11.97 -33.02 15.54
N ASP A 730 11.33 -31.86 15.46
CA ASP A 730 11.02 -31.17 14.21
C ASP A 730 12.30 -30.60 13.56
N LYS A 731 12.72 -31.26 12.48
CA LYS A 731 13.97 -30.93 11.78
C LYS A 731 13.89 -29.62 11.00
N ASP A 732 12.70 -29.27 10.52
CA ASP A 732 12.47 -28.04 9.75
C ASP A 732 12.54 -26.85 10.71
N LEU A 733 11.89 -26.95 11.87
CA LEU A 733 11.96 -25.94 12.93
C LEU A 733 13.39 -25.77 13.48
N ALA A 734 14.10 -26.86 13.74
CA ALA A 734 15.48 -26.79 14.19
C ALA A 734 16.40 -26.17 13.11
N ALA A 735 16.14 -26.42 11.82
CA ALA A 735 16.86 -25.80 10.72
C ALA A 735 16.54 -24.31 10.60
N PHE A 736 15.28 -23.92 10.76
CA PHE A 736 14.81 -22.55 10.80
C PHE A 736 15.54 -21.73 11.89
N CYS A 737 15.54 -22.22 13.13
CA CYS A 737 16.21 -21.53 14.24
C CYS A 737 17.72 -21.34 13.98
N ARG A 738 18.39 -22.36 13.41
CA ARG A 738 19.80 -22.26 13.00
C ARG A 738 20.01 -21.23 11.88
N GLU A 739 19.11 -21.15 10.91
CA GLU A 739 19.19 -20.20 9.80
C GLU A 739 19.02 -18.75 10.27
N ILE A 740 18.07 -18.50 11.19
CA ILE A 740 17.86 -17.17 11.80
C ILE A 740 19.12 -16.70 12.54
N ARG A 741 19.76 -17.57 13.33
CA ARG A 741 21.00 -17.25 14.06
C ARG A 741 22.26 -17.22 13.19
N SER A 742 22.21 -17.78 11.99
CA SER A 742 23.42 -18.00 11.18
C SER A 742 24.08 -16.68 10.76
N GLN A 743 25.41 -16.65 10.82
CA GLN A 743 26.23 -15.54 10.30
C GLN A 743 25.97 -15.27 8.81
N THR A 744 25.67 -16.32 8.04
CA THR A 744 25.33 -16.23 6.61
C THR A 744 23.82 -16.27 6.37
N GLY A 745 23.01 -16.29 7.44
CA GLY A 745 21.56 -16.26 7.41
C GLY A 745 21.04 -14.95 8.01
N GLY A 746 20.13 -15.07 8.98
CA GLY A 746 19.40 -13.96 9.57
C GLY A 746 20.18 -13.07 10.54
N GLN A 747 21.32 -13.52 11.08
CA GLN A 747 22.13 -12.75 12.05
C GLN A 747 21.39 -12.25 13.31
N LEU A 748 20.25 -12.84 13.66
CA LEU A 748 19.60 -12.64 14.96
C LEU A 748 20.18 -13.65 15.94
N PHE A 749 21.42 -13.40 16.40
CA PHE A 749 22.18 -14.36 17.21
C PHE A 749 21.53 -14.74 18.55
N SER A 750 20.72 -13.82 19.10
CA SER A 750 19.97 -14.01 20.35
C SER A 750 18.63 -14.74 20.16
N PHE A 751 18.26 -15.14 18.93
CA PHE A 751 17.00 -15.80 18.66
C PHE A 751 16.88 -17.13 19.44
N PRO A 752 15.75 -17.39 20.13
CA PRO A 752 15.63 -18.50 21.07
C PRO A 752 15.66 -19.87 20.38
N ASP A 753 15.96 -20.91 21.15
CA ASP A 753 15.61 -22.28 20.75
C ASP A 753 14.11 -22.50 21.00
N ILE A 754 13.49 -23.34 20.17
CA ILE A 754 12.07 -23.67 20.25
C ILE A 754 12.01 -25.18 20.46
N GLU A 755 11.88 -25.61 21.71
CA GLU A 755 11.98 -27.02 22.10
C GLU A 755 10.67 -27.56 22.66
N THR A 756 9.82 -26.69 23.22
CA THR A 756 8.51 -27.08 23.76
C THR A 756 7.37 -26.59 22.89
N LEU A 757 6.20 -27.19 23.06
CA LEU A 757 4.98 -26.75 22.40
C LEU A 757 4.59 -25.33 22.81
N ASP A 758 4.84 -24.94 24.06
CA ASP A 758 4.58 -23.58 24.54
C ASP A 758 5.52 -22.55 23.88
N ASP A 759 6.81 -22.88 23.72
CA ASP A 759 7.76 -22.05 22.98
C ASP A 759 7.31 -21.84 21.54
N LEU A 760 6.84 -22.91 20.88
CA LEU A 760 6.39 -22.85 19.49
C LEU A 760 5.12 -22.00 19.34
N ILE A 761 4.19 -22.13 20.29
CA ILE A 761 2.97 -21.30 20.34
C ILE A 761 3.33 -19.83 20.49
N ASP A 762 4.21 -19.47 21.42
CA ASP A 762 4.62 -18.09 21.64
C ASP A 762 5.40 -17.52 20.46
N PHE A 763 6.29 -18.33 19.85
CA PHE A 763 7.03 -17.94 18.64
C PHE A 763 6.08 -17.59 17.48
N VAL A 764 5.16 -18.48 17.14
CA VAL A 764 4.22 -18.27 16.03
C VAL A 764 3.27 -17.11 16.33
N THR A 765 2.83 -16.98 17.59
CA THR A 765 2.04 -15.84 18.06
C THR A 765 2.80 -14.53 17.83
N MET A 766 4.10 -14.49 18.14
CA MET A 766 4.94 -13.31 17.92
C MET A 766 5.06 -12.95 16.44
N CYS A 767 5.25 -13.91 15.53
CA CYS A 767 5.28 -13.63 14.09
C CYS A 767 3.98 -12.95 13.62
N ILE A 768 2.82 -13.52 13.97
CA ILE A 768 1.52 -12.94 13.61
C ILE A 768 1.35 -11.56 14.26
N HIS A 769 1.74 -11.41 15.53
CA HIS A 769 1.70 -10.14 16.27
C HIS A 769 2.52 -9.04 15.57
N VAL A 770 3.76 -9.35 15.18
CA VAL A 770 4.66 -8.42 14.50
C VAL A 770 4.08 -7.99 13.15
N ALA A 771 3.63 -8.95 12.35
CA ALA A 771 3.10 -8.70 11.02
C ALA A 771 1.78 -7.92 11.02
N SER A 772 0.94 -8.10 12.05
CA SER A 772 -0.43 -7.58 12.09
C SER A 772 -0.63 -6.48 13.14
N PRO A 773 -1.00 -6.76 14.41
CA PRO A 773 -1.39 -5.70 15.35
C PRO A 773 -0.25 -4.77 15.77
N GLN A 774 0.99 -5.25 15.86
CA GLN A 774 2.12 -4.40 16.23
C GLN A 774 2.44 -3.38 15.14
N HIS A 775 2.58 -3.83 13.90
CA HIS A 775 2.73 -2.95 12.75
C HIS A 775 1.57 -1.95 12.67
N THR A 776 0.34 -2.42 12.80
CA THR A 776 -0.84 -1.56 12.77
C THR A 776 -0.77 -0.45 13.83
N ALA A 777 -0.47 -0.80 15.08
CA ALA A 777 -0.42 0.16 16.20
C ALA A 777 0.63 1.27 16.01
N VAL A 778 1.78 0.95 15.39
CA VAL A 778 2.88 1.90 15.23
C VAL A 778 2.87 2.62 13.88
N ASN A 779 2.03 2.19 12.93
CA ASN A 779 1.98 2.74 11.59
C ASN A 779 0.80 3.69 11.35
N TYR A 780 -0.44 3.26 11.63
CA TYR A 780 -1.65 3.94 11.13
C TYR A 780 -2.03 5.22 11.89
N LEU A 781 -1.26 5.58 12.93
CA LEU A 781 -1.39 6.86 13.65
C LEU A 781 -0.36 7.91 13.19
N GLN A 782 0.56 7.57 12.28
CA GLN A 782 1.58 8.49 11.78
C GLN A 782 0.95 9.74 11.16
N GLN A 783 -0.09 9.59 10.32
CA GLN A 783 -0.77 10.71 9.69
C GLN A 783 -1.36 11.69 10.73
N TYR A 784 -1.93 11.19 11.82
CA TYR A 784 -2.50 12.04 12.87
C TYR A 784 -1.44 12.80 13.67
N TYR A 785 -0.35 12.13 14.08
CA TYR A 785 0.64 12.72 14.99
C TYR A 785 1.78 13.48 14.30
N GLN A 786 2.11 13.15 13.04
CA GLN A 786 3.31 13.65 12.39
C GLN A 786 3.07 14.66 11.26
N THR A 787 1.88 14.70 10.64
CA THR A 787 1.62 15.69 9.56
C THR A 787 1.54 17.13 10.06
N PHE A 788 1.25 17.33 11.35
CA PHE A 788 1.43 18.61 12.02
C PHE A 788 2.85 18.71 12.61
N ILE A 789 3.80 19.16 11.78
CA ILE A 789 5.24 19.20 12.08
C ILE A 789 5.59 19.78 13.46
N PRO A 790 4.95 20.85 13.97
CA PRO A 790 5.27 21.37 15.30
C PRO A 790 5.05 20.38 16.46
N ASN A 791 4.19 19.37 16.30
CA ASN A 791 3.99 18.32 17.32
C ASN A 791 5.15 17.32 17.34
N LYS A 792 5.54 16.80 16.17
CA LYS A 792 6.54 15.72 16.07
C LYS A 792 7.47 15.91 14.86
N PRO A 793 8.41 16.87 14.91
CA PRO A 793 9.34 17.10 13.81
C PRO A 793 10.44 16.03 13.80
N ALA A 794 10.91 15.65 12.60
CA ALA A 794 12.00 14.68 12.46
C ALA A 794 13.41 15.26 12.70
N ALA A 795 13.55 16.59 12.69
CA ALA A 795 14.78 17.32 13.01
C ALA A 795 14.49 18.78 13.37
N LEU A 796 15.47 19.43 14.00
CA LEU A 796 15.47 20.87 14.26
C LEU A 796 16.32 21.63 13.23
N TYR A 797 16.06 22.93 13.05
CA TYR A 797 16.70 23.78 12.04
C TYR A 797 17.62 24.87 12.60
N THR A 798 17.81 24.85 13.92
CA THR A 798 18.76 25.72 14.65
C THR A 798 19.61 24.88 15.60
N PRO A 799 20.84 25.32 15.92
CA PRO A 799 21.64 24.67 16.95
C PRO A 799 20.90 24.60 18.29
N LEU A 800 21.01 23.46 18.98
CA LEU A 800 20.46 23.30 20.33
C LEU A 800 21.12 24.28 21.31
N PRO A 801 20.36 24.80 22.31
CA PRO A 801 20.94 25.62 23.36
C PRO A 801 22.00 24.83 24.15
N LYS A 802 23.09 25.50 24.51
CA LYS A 802 24.27 24.91 25.16
C LYS A 802 24.24 25.00 26.69
N SER A 803 23.27 25.71 27.25
CA SER A 803 23.08 25.82 28.69
C SER A 803 21.61 25.95 29.04
N LEU A 804 21.26 25.61 30.27
CA LEU A 804 19.91 25.82 30.80
C LEU A 804 19.49 27.30 30.73
N SER A 805 20.40 28.23 31.04
CA SER A 805 20.12 29.67 30.95
C SER A 805 19.78 30.11 29.53
N GLN A 806 20.46 29.56 28.52
CA GLN A 806 20.12 29.84 27.12
C GLN A 806 18.74 29.30 26.77
N LEU A 807 18.42 28.06 27.15
CA LEU A 807 17.10 27.46 26.91
C LEU A 807 15.98 28.25 27.62
N GLN A 808 16.20 28.68 28.86
CA GLN A 808 15.22 29.45 29.65
C GLN A 808 14.86 30.81 29.03
N ASN A 809 15.71 31.34 28.14
CA ASN A 809 15.46 32.59 27.42
C ASN A 809 14.77 32.38 26.06
N PHE A 810 14.45 31.13 25.67
CA PHE A 810 13.74 30.88 24.42
C PHE A 810 12.30 31.39 24.52
N GLY A 811 11.90 32.15 23.49
CA GLY A 811 10.51 32.50 23.24
C GLY A 811 9.97 31.76 22.02
N GLU A 812 8.79 32.18 21.59
CA GLU A 812 8.11 31.65 20.41
C GLU A 812 8.97 31.72 19.14
N LYS A 813 9.71 32.83 18.99
CA LYS A 813 10.56 33.09 17.82
C LYS A 813 11.65 32.02 17.66
N GLU A 814 12.29 31.62 18.76
CA GLU A 814 13.33 30.59 18.73
C GLU A 814 12.76 29.21 18.35
N ILE A 815 11.53 28.91 18.75
CA ILE A 815 10.84 27.67 18.39
C ILE A 815 10.45 27.66 16.91
N LEU A 816 9.87 28.76 16.42
CA LEU A 816 9.54 28.89 14.99
C LEU A 816 10.80 28.78 14.12
N ALA A 817 11.90 29.39 14.54
CA ALA A 817 13.19 29.28 13.85
C ALA A 817 13.74 27.85 13.82
N ALA A 818 13.42 27.03 14.83
CA ALA A 818 13.83 25.64 14.91
C ALA A 818 13.00 24.68 14.03
N LEU A 819 11.91 25.15 13.40
CA LEU A 819 11.06 24.39 12.49
C LEU A 819 11.46 24.61 11.01
N PRO A 820 11.08 23.71 10.08
CA PRO A 820 11.42 23.82 8.65
C PRO A 820 10.65 24.89 7.88
N ILE A 821 10.25 26.00 8.51
CA ILE A 821 9.43 27.06 7.89
C ILE A 821 10.13 27.64 6.64
N ASN A 822 11.44 27.84 6.72
CA ASN A 822 12.27 28.34 5.62
C ASN A 822 12.77 27.23 4.68
N ARG A 823 12.34 25.98 4.89
CA ARG A 823 12.75 24.81 4.12
C ARG A 823 11.52 24.06 3.61
N PRO A 824 10.81 24.61 2.60
CA PRO A 824 9.54 24.06 2.15
C PRO A 824 9.63 22.62 1.69
N ARG A 825 10.76 22.20 1.09
CA ARG A 825 10.99 20.79 0.74
C ARG A 825 10.98 19.89 1.97
N ASP A 826 11.73 20.25 3.00
CA ASP A 826 11.82 19.43 4.22
C ASP A 826 10.46 19.39 4.93
N TRP A 827 9.71 20.50 4.98
CA TRP A 827 8.34 20.53 5.50
C TRP A 827 7.41 19.58 4.75
N LEU A 828 7.40 19.64 3.41
CA LEU A 828 6.53 18.81 2.57
C LEU A 828 6.85 17.33 2.74
N VAL A 829 8.13 16.97 2.70
CA VAL A 829 8.55 15.57 2.84
C VAL A 829 8.22 15.05 4.24
N MET A 830 8.43 15.85 5.30
CA MET A 830 8.06 15.47 6.66
C MET A 830 6.56 15.25 6.86
N ALA A 831 5.69 15.96 6.12
CA ALA A 831 4.25 15.74 6.19
C ALA A 831 3.78 14.62 5.26
N GLN A 832 4.40 14.45 4.09
CA GLN A 832 3.95 13.51 3.06
C GLN A 832 4.27 12.05 3.41
N VAL A 833 5.43 11.77 4.01
CA VAL A 833 5.83 10.39 4.35
C VAL A 833 4.83 9.75 5.33
N PRO A 834 4.49 10.38 6.48
CA PRO A 834 3.48 9.85 7.39
C PRO A 834 2.13 9.59 6.72
N TYR A 835 1.73 10.44 5.77
CA TYR A 835 0.49 10.25 5.01
C TYR A 835 0.58 9.03 4.08
N LEU A 836 1.67 8.89 3.33
CA LEU A 836 1.91 7.76 2.43
C LEU A 836 1.90 6.42 3.19
N LEU A 837 2.47 6.41 4.39
CA LEU A 837 2.57 5.21 5.22
C LEU A 837 1.30 4.91 6.01
N SER A 838 0.30 5.81 6.06
CA SER A 838 -0.94 5.61 6.85
C SER A 838 -2.19 5.39 5.99
N PHE A 839 -2.08 4.82 4.80
CA PHE A 839 -3.29 4.51 4.01
C PHE A 839 -4.22 3.58 4.78
N GLU A 840 -5.53 3.81 4.65
CA GLU A 840 -6.55 2.97 5.30
C GLU A 840 -6.37 1.50 4.90
N VAL A 841 -6.49 0.59 5.89
CA VAL A 841 -6.47 -0.86 5.64
C VAL A 841 -7.66 -1.21 4.75
N PRO A 842 -7.46 -1.92 3.62
CA PRO A 842 -8.57 -2.43 2.83
C PRO A 842 -9.49 -3.35 3.63
N ASP A 843 -10.80 -3.29 3.39
CA ASP A 843 -11.81 -4.08 4.12
C ASP A 843 -11.61 -5.61 4.01
N ASP A 844 -10.88 -6.07 2.99
CA ASP A 844 -10.55 -7.48 2.75
C ASP A 844 -9.16 -7.89 3.26
N SER A 845 -8.41 -6.97 3.86
CA SER A 845 -7.00 -7.15 4.23
C SER A 845 -6.76 -6.94 5.74
N ASN A 846 -7.77 -7.18 6.57
CA ASN A 846 -7.69 -7.14 8.03
C ASN A 846 -7.78 -8.53 8.69
N ILE A 847 -7.36 -8.62 9.95
CA ILE A 847 -7.28 -9.88 10.69
C ILE A 847 -8.66 -10.52 10.94
N LEU A 848 -9.72 -9.73 11.06
CA LEU A 848 -11.08 -10.27 11.16
C LEU A 848 -11.52 -10.88 9.83
N HIS A 849 -11.27 -10.22 8.70
CA HIS A 849 -11.55 -10.76 7.37
C HIS A 849 -10.80 -12.07 7.12
N TYR A 850 -9.54 -12.15 7.54
CA TYR A 850 -8.77 -13.39 7.54
C TYR A 850 -9.47 -14.52 8.30
N ALA A 851 -9.92 -14.27 9.53
CA ALA A 851 -10.59 -15.27 10.35
C ALA A 851 -11.90 -15.75 9.69
N VAL A 852 -12.71 -14.81 9.18
CA VAL A 852 -13.97 -15.09 8.47
C VAL A 852 -13.75 -15.95 7.22
N THR A 853 -12.78 -15.58 6.38
CA THR A 853 -12.53 -16.29 5.12
C THR A 853 -11.84 -17.64 5.34
N THR A 854 -10.88 -17.70 6.24
CA THR A 854 -10.12 -18.92 6.55
C THR A 854 -11.04 -20.00 7.13
N CYS A 855 -11.98 -19.64 8.00
CA CYS A 855 -12.88 -20.63 8.59
C CYS A 855 -13.87 -21.27 7.61
N GLN A 856 -14.09 -20.63 6.45
CA GLN A 856 -14.93 -21.09 5.34
C GLN A 856 -14.13 -21.68 4.16
N SER A 857 -12.80 -21.54 4.17
CA SER A 857 -11.91 -21.96 3.09
C SER A 857 -11.99 -23.47 2.84
N THR A 858 -11.94 -23.92 1.58
CA THR A 858 -11.79 -25.35 1.27
C THR A 858 -10.33 -25.77 1.04
N SER A 859 -9.43 -24.80 0.88
CA SER A 859 -8.01 -25.00 0.61
C SER A 859 -7.15 -25.01 1.88
N SER A 860 -7.62 -24.39 2.97
CA SER A 860 -6.91 -24.35 4.25
C SER A 860 -6.99 -25.69 4.99
N PRO A 861 -5.93 -26.14 5.71
CA PRO A 861 -5.98 -27.33 6.56
C PRO A 861 -7.15 -27.28 7.56
N ALA A 862 -7.83 -28.41 7.78
CA ALA A 862 -9.03 -28.46 8.62
C ALA A 862 -8.80 -27.87 10.02
N ILE A 863 -7.67 -28.19 10.63
CA ILE A 863 -7.27 -27.67 11.94
C ILE A 863 -7.18 -26.14 11.98
N ILE A 864 -6.63 -25.51 10.94
CA ILE A 864 -6.56 -24.04 10.84
C ILE A 864 -7.96 -23.46 10.68
N ARG A 865 -8.82 -24.08 9.87
CA ARG A 865 -10.20 -23.58 9.67
C ARG A 865 -11.02 -23.65 10.94
N ASP A 866 -10.87 -24.72 11.70
CA ASP A 866 -11.62 -24.93 12.92
C ASP A 866 -11.16 -23.94 14.01
N ALA A 867 -9.86 -23.73 14.16
CA ALA A 867 -9.31 -22.68 15.02
C ALA A 867 -9.70 -21.27 14.56
N ALA A 868 -9.76 -21.02 13.24
CA ALA A 868 -10.16 -19.72 12.69
C ALA A 868 -11.62 -19.35 13.02
N ARG A 869 -12.51 -20.32 13.27
CA ARG A 869 -13.87 -20.01 13.77
C ARG A 869 -13.82 -19.38 15.16
N VAL A 870 -12.96 -19.92 16.03
CA VAL A 870 -12.76 -19.39 17.38
C VAL A 870 -12.09 -18.01 17.31
N LEU A 871 -11.06 -17.86 16.46
CA LEU A 871 -10.42 -16.57 16.22
C LEU A 871 -11.43 -15.51 15.77
N ARG A 872 -12.33 -15.83 14.84
CA ARG A 872 -13.38 -14.91 14.38
C ARG A 872 -14.25 -14.46 15.54
N ASP A 873 -14.79 -15.41 16.30
CA ASP A 873 -15.73 -15.11 17.39
C ASP A 873 -15.04 -14.26 18.48
N ASP A 874 -13.80 -14.61 18.85
CA ASP A 874 -12.99 -13.85 19.81
C ASP A 874 -12.70 -12.41 19.32
N LEU A 875 -12.40 -12.23 18.02
CA LEU A 875 -12.14 -10.91 17.43
C LEU A 875 -13.42 -10.06 17.32
N GLU A 876 -14.57 -10.66 16.97
CA GLU A 876 -15.86 -9.97 16.93
C GLU A 876 -16.24 -9.44 18.32
N ASP A 877 -16.08 -10.25 19.36
CA ASP A 877 -16.30 -9.83 20.74
C ASP A 877 -15.32 -8.72 21.16
N PHE A 878 -14.05 -8.83 20.73
CA PHE A 878 -13.01 -7.88 21.09
C PHE A 878 -13.23 -6.46 20.53
N ILE A 879 -13.93 -6.29 19.40
CA ILE A 879 -14.30 -4.96 18.87
C ILE A 879 -14.99 -4.11 19.95
N SER A 880 -15.93 -4.72 20.69
CA SER A 880 -16.65 -4.01 21.76
C SER A 880 -15.73 -3.58 22.91
N THR A 881 -14.72 -4.39 23.22
CA THR A 881 -13.72 -4.10 24.26
C THR A 881 -12.81 -2.95 23.85
N VAL A 882 -12.38 -2.89 22.58
CA VAL A 882 -11.57 -1.78 22.05
C VAL A 882 -12.33 -0.45 22.17
N VAL A 883 -13.62 -0.44 21.81
CA VAL A 883 -14.47 0.75 21.95
C VAL A 883 -14.61 1.16 23.42
N GLN A 884 -14.92 0.23 24.32
CA GLN A 884 -15.03 0.51 25.76
C GLN A 884 -13.73 1.05 26.36
N ASN A 885 -12.59 0.47 25.98
CA ASN A 885 -11.28 0.95 26.43
C ASN A 885 -10.99 2.36 25.90
N SER A 886 -11.37 2.66 24.66
CA SER A 886 -11.23 4.00 24.09
C SER A 886 -12.16 5.03 24.75
N GLU A 887 -13.41 4.66 25.03
CA GLU A 887 -14.37 5.51 25.74
C GLU A 887 -13.95 5.76 27.20
N GLY A 888 -13.19 4.83 27.78
CA GLY A 888 -12.66 4.93 29.14
C GLY A 888 -11.39 5.76 29.29
N LEU A 889 -10.78 6.26 28.21
CA LEU A 889 -9.62 7.17 28.28
C LEU A 889 -10.03 8.54 28.81
N ASP A 890 -9.16 9.27 29.49
CA ASP A 890 -9.41 10.70 29.76
C ASP A 890 -9.42 11.52 28.47
N ASP A 891 -8.59 11.14 27.50
CA ASP A 891 -8.46 11.83 26.23
C ASP A 891 -9.58 11.44 25.24
N GLN A 892 -10.72 12.11 25.36
CA GLN A 892 -11.87 11.91 24.48
C GLN A 892 -11.74 12.59 23.10
N GLN A 893 -10.70 13.40 22.89
CA GLN A 893 -10.47 14.09 21.61
C GLN A 893 -9.71 13.21 20.60
N THR A 894 -8.99 12.19 21.07
CA THR A 894 -8.24 11.24 20.23
C THR A 894 -8.57 9.80 20.63
N PRO A 895 -9.70 9.24 20.13
CA PRO A 895 -10.06 7.85 20.37
C PRO A 895 -8.95 6.88 19.94
N TYR A 896 -8.68 5.86 20.75
CA TYR A 896 -7.68 4.84 20.45
C TYR A 896 -8.32 3.57 19.86
N LEU A 897 -8.64 3.66 18.57
CA LEU A 897 -9.31 2.59 17.82
C LEU A 897 -8.40 1.86 16.82
N VAL A 898 -7.09 2.13 16.86
CA VAL A 898 -6.12 1.59 15.88
C VAL A 898 -6.00 0.07 15.93
N LEU A 899 -6.36 -0.55 17.06
CA LEU A 899 -6.36 -2.02 17.27
C LEU A 899 -7.75 -2.66 17.13
N ASP A 900 -8.72 -1.94 16.55
CA ASP A 900 -9.99 -2.53 16.14
C ASP A 900 -9.72 -3.68 15.14
N PRO A 901 -10.13 -4.94 15.42
CA PRO A 901 -9.90 -6.08 14.53
C PRO A 901 -10.39 -5.91 13.09
N SER A 902 -11.43 -5.09 12.87
CA SER A 902 -11.94 -4.77 11.53
C SER A 902 -11.03 -3.83 10.73
N LYS A 903 -10.06 -3.19 11.39
CA LYS A 903 -9.10 -2.24 10.81
C LYS A 903 -7.65 -2.66 11.01
N THR A 904 -7.42 -3.73 11.76
CA THR A 904 -6.07 -4.23 12.02
C THR A 904 -5.60 -5.05 10.82
N ALA A 905 -4.59 -4.56 10.11
CA ALA A 905 -4.08 -5.20 8.89
C ALA A 905 -3.65 -6.64 9.15
N ILE A 906 -3.89 -7.56 8.21
CA ILE A 906 -3.49 -8.97 8.33
C ILE A 906 -1.96 -9.18 8.26
N SER A 907 -1.28 -8.28 7.56
CA SER A 907 0.17 -8.28 7.34
C SER A 907 0.70 -6.85 7.26
N ILE A 908 1.99 -6.72 6.99
CA ILE A 908 2.63 -5.43 6.70
C ILE A 908 2.26 -5.03 5.27
N LEU A 909 1.22 -4.20 5.14
CA LEU A 909 0.61 -3.80 3.87
C LEU A 909 1.15 -2.49 3.29
N ILE A 910 1.88 -1.69 4.07
CA ILE A 910 2.35 -0.36 3.66
C ILE A 910 3.70 -0.01 4.28
#